data_AF-A0A3Q9BTP8-F1
#
_entry.id   AF-A0A3Q9BTP8-F1
#
_cell.length_a   1.000
_cell.length_b   1.000
_cell.length_c   1.000
_cell.angle_alpha   90.00
_cell.angle_beta   90.00
_cell.angle_gamma   90.00
#
_symmetry.space_group_name_H-M   'P 1'
#
loop_
_entity.id
_entity.type
_entity.pdbx_description
1 polymer ?
#
loop_
_entity_poly.entity_id
_entity_poly.type
_entity_poly.pdbx_seq_one_letter_code
_entity_poly.pdbx_strand_id
1 'polypeptide(L)'
;MSISSPGIGSNLDVNGLISKLMAAEQQPIVALNRKEASYQAKLTGFGTLKGAISQFQTSVSALSDISKFQAVRGSTADASVASVSASTSAAAGSYSLEVSKLAQSQKLAAVGQASATSAISNGVITFDFGTVDLGPTGSFDPVTGKYSGAGRTFTSNGAGIKTVTIDATNNSLSGIRDAINKANVGVTATIVNDGGTSPYRLALSSTGTGKNNSLKMSVVDDAPGTSTALSTLLNHDPANAQALAETQTAQNAEFKIDGIAISKASNTVSDAISGVTLTLLKTNVASATTVTVARDTASISTAVNAFVKSYNEISKTLKDAVAFNSETKASAILNGESSLRSIETQIRGVLNAPVVGGTNSFTNLSKIGITLEKDGTMTLNSAKLQSAIDSNFGDFAGLFAVAGKSSDSLVAYSGVTDKTSPGAYAVNVTQLATKGSTTASGAPTSLLIDASNDTLDVQIDGKTATIKLGQATYASAATLAAEIQTKINGVAAFASEGSSVAVTSTGGILSITSNKYGSVSTANITAGNGAANLNLGTGVAGLDVAGTINGTAAVGLGQVLTGAKNNAAEGIKLTVTGGSLGDRGTVNYSQGYAAQFNKLTTTFLASDGLISARTNGLNASLKSLTKSRELANANLVQIEKRYRIQFGSLDTMLSKMTSTSNFLTQQLASLSK
;
A
#
# COMPACT_ATOMS: atom_id res chain seq x y z
N MET A 1 38.39 5.98 71.57
CA MET A 1 37.20 6.57 70.92
C MET A 1 36.04 6.48 71.90
N SER A 2 35.71 7.57 72.60
CA SER A 2 34.48 7.65 73.40
C SER A 2 33.32 7.99 72.47
N ILE A 3 32.26 7.19 72.50
CA ILE A 3 31.00 7.48 71.82
C ILE A 3 30.32 8.60 72.62
N SER A 4 30.39 9.85 72.14
CA SER A 4 29.57 10.96 72.63
C SER A 4 28.30 11.04 71.79
N SER A 5 27.16 10.61 72.34
CA SER A 5 25.85 10.81 71.72
C SER A 5 25.48 12.30 71.75
N PRO A 6 25.24 12.95 70.60
CA PRO A 6 24.80 14.36 70.56
C PRO A 6 23.47 14.52 71.31
N GLY A 7 23.36 15.55 72.17
CA GLY A 7 22.09 15.97 72.77
C GLY A 7 21.79 15.52 74.20
N ILE A 8 22.67 14.75 74.86
CA ILE A 8 22.42 14.29 76.26
C ILE A 8 22.95 15.31 77.30
N GLY A 9 23.82 16.24 76.91
CA GLY A 9 24.54 17.13 77.85
C GLY A 9 23.99 18.54 78.05
N SER A 10 23.17 19.09 77.13
CA SER A 10 22.84 20.53 77.10
C SER A 10 21.36 20.91 76.92
N ASN A 11 20.42 19.96 76.79
CA ASN A 11 19.01 20.20 76.44
C ASN A 11 18.79 20.97 75.11
N LEU A 12 19.80 21.09 74.23
CA LEU A 12 19.69 21.77 72.95
C LEU A 12 19.15 20.83 71.85
N ASP A 13 18.07 21.21 71.16
CA ASP A 13 17.56 20.48 69.99
C ASP A 13 18.43 20.72 68.74
N VAL A 14 19.59 20.09 68.74
CA VAL A 14 20.59 20.16 67.66
C VAL A 14 20.02 19.62 66.34
N ASN A 15 19.20 18.55 66.39
CA ASN A 15 18.63 17.96 65.19
C ASN A 15 17.58 18.89 64.54
N GLY A 16 16.75 19.56 65.34
CA GLY A 16 15.78 20.53 64.85
C GLY A 16 16.43 21.80 64.27
N LEU A 17 17.50 22.31 64.89
CA LEU A 17 18.25 23.46 64.38
C LEU A 17 18.97 23.14 63.06
N ILE A 18 19.66 22.00 62.98
CA ILE A 18 20.30 21.56 61.74
C ILE A 18 19.24 21.40 60.64
N SER A 19 18.10 20.78 60.93
CA SER A 19 17.03 20.61 59.94
C SER A 19 16.52 21.94 59.38
N LYS A 20 16.35 22.96 60.22
CA LYS A 20 15.93 24.32 59.79
C LYS A 20 16.99 25.01 58.92
N LEU A 21 18.27 24.88 59.27
CA LEU A 21 19.37 25.41 58.47
C LEU A 21 19.45 24.70 57.12
N MET A 22 19.36 23.36 57.12
CA MET A 22 19.35 22.56 55.90
C MET A 22 18.17 22.90 54.98
N ALA A 23 16.99 23.23 55.53
CA ALA A 23 15.85 23.67 54.73
C ALA A 23 16.07 25.00 54.00
N ALA A 24 16.85 25.92 54.58
CA ALA A 24 17.27 27.15 53.92
C ALA A 24 18.34 26.86 52.85
N GLU A 25 19.31 25.98 53.16
CA GLU A 25 20.35 25.55 52.22
C GLU A 25 19.81 24.75 51.02
N GLN A 26 18.61 24.16 51.14
CA GLN A 26 17.95 23.43 50.05
C GLN A 26 17.24 24.34 49.04
N GLN A 27 17.02 25.63 49.32
CA GLN A 27 16.28 26.54 48.42
C GLN A 27 16.83 26.60 46.98
N PRO A 28 18.17 26.62 46.74
CA PRO A 28 18.72 26.57 45.38
C PRO A 28 18.36 25.27 44.64
N ILE A 29 18.31 24.12 45.34
CA ILE A 29 17.90 22.84 44.76
C ILE A 29 16.42 22.86 44.39
N VAL A 30 15.56 23.43 45.24
CA VAL A 30 14.14 23.62 44.93
C VAL A 30 13.96 24.48 43.67
N ALA A 31 14.76 25.54 43.52
CA ALA A 31 14.75 26.37 42.31
C ALA A 31 15.22 25.60 41.06
N LEU A 32 16.24 24.76 41.17
CA LEU A 32 16.70 23.89 40.08
C LEU A 32 15.63 22.85 39.69
N ASN A 33 15.00 22.20 40.67
CA ASN A 33 13.91 21.24 40.43
C ASN A 33 12.72 21.89 39.72
N ARG A 34 12.35 23.13 40.10
CA ARG A 34 11.31 23.90 39.40
C ARG A 34 11.69 24.18 37.93
N LYS A 35 12.95 24.52 37.66
CA LYS A 35 13.45 24.71 36.29
C LYS A 35 13.44 23.40 35.49
N GLU A 36 13.85 22.30 36.11
CA GLU A 36 13.86 20.97 35.50
C GLU A 36 12.44 20.53 35.12
N ALA A 37 11.48 20.65 36.04
CA ALA A 37 10.07 20.36 35.78
C ALA A 37 9.50 21.24 34.65
N SER A 38 9.86 22.53 34.62
CA SER A 38 9.47 23.43 33.54
C SER A 38 10.01 22.96 32.18
N TYR A 39 11.29 22.59 32.08
CA TYR A 39 11.88 22.13 30.81
C TYR A 39 11.35 20.77 30.36
N GLN A 40 11.09 19.84 31.29
CA GLN A 40 10.43 18.58 30.98
C GLN A 40 9.02 18.80 30.43
N ALA A 41 8.23 19.70 31.04
CA ALA A 41 6.90 20.01 30.54
C ALA A 41 6.94 20.72 29.18
N LYS A 42 7.93 21.60 28.93
CA LYS A 42 8.16 22.17 27.59
C LYS A 42 8.48 21.08 26.56
N LEU A 43 9.33 20.11 26.92
CA LEU A 43 9.68 18.98 26.06
C LEU A 43 8.44 18.15 25.69
N THR A 44 7.59 17.84 26.66
CA THR A 44 6.31 17.17 26.43
C THR A 44 5.42 17.97 25.50
N GLY A 45 5.29 19.28 25.69
CA GLY A 45 4.49 20.14 24.82
C GLY A 45 5.00 20.18 23.36
N PHE A 46 6.32 20.26 23.14
CA PHE A 46 6.89 20.12 21.80
C PHE A 46 6.70 18.72 21.21
N GLY A 47 6.73 17.67 22.05
CA GLY A 47 6.41 16.30 21.64
C GLY A 47 4.98 16.15 21.13
N THR A 48 4.00 16.70 21.85
CA THR A 48 2.59 16.73 21.44
C THR A 48 2.40 17.50 20.14
N LEU A 49 3.02 18.68 20.01
CA LEU A 49 2.98 19.47 18.78
C LEU A 49 3.60 18.72 17.59
N LYS A 50 4.75 18.06 17.80
CA LYS A 50 5.40 17.22 16.78
C LYS A 50 4.46 16.11 16.31
N GLY A 51 3.78 15.44 17.24
CA GLY A 51 2.76 14.43 16.94
C GLY A 51 1.61 14.98 16.12
N ALA A 52 1.06 16.13 16.51
CA ALA A 52 -0.03 16.79 15.77
C ALA A 52 0.40 17.19 14.33
N ILE A 53 1.61 17.74 14.18
CA ILE A 53 2.17 18.11 12.87
C ILE A 53 2.41 16.87 12.00
N SER A 54 2.89 15.77 12.57
CA SER A 54 3.07 14.50 11.85
C SER A 54 1.74 13.89 11.38
N GLN A 55 0.70 13.98 12.22
CA GLN A 55 -0.64 13.52 11.85
C GLN A 55 -1.21 14.38 10.72
N PHE A 56 -1.05 15.70 10.80
CA PHE A 56 -1.44 16.61 9.73
C PHE A 56 -0.66 16.36 8.43
N GLN A 57 0.65 16.10 8.51
CA GLN A 57 1.49 15.71 7.37
C GLN A 57 0.91 14.47 6.66
N THR A 58 0.45 13.48 7.42
CA THR A 58 -0.19 12.28 6.87
C THR A 58 -1.48 12.63 6.12
N SER A 59 -2.35 13.46 6.71
CA SER A 59 -3.59 13.91 6.08
C SER A 59 -3.35 14.71 4.79
N VAL A 60 -2.39 15.62 4.77
CA VAL A 60 -2.06 16.40 3.56
C VAL A 60 -1.36 15.54 2.51
N SER A 61 -0.52 14.58 2.90
CA SER A 61 0.11 13.66 1.96
C SER A 61 -0.93 12.83 1.20
N ALA A 62 -2.00 12.40 1.88
CA ALA A 62 -3.12 11.73 1.24
C ALA A 62 -3.85 12.60 0.19
N LEU A 63 -3.93 13.92 0.43
CA LEU A 63 -4.53 14.89 -0.50
C LEU A 63 -3.56 15.39 -1.59
N SER A 64 -2.27 15.15 -1.46
CA SER A 64 -1.26 15.57 -2.45
C SER A 64 -1.14 14.61 -3.64
N ASP A 65 -1.64 13.38 -3.49
CA ASP A 65 -1.54 12.32 -4.49
C ASP A 65 -2.75 12.32 -5.44
N ILE A 66 -2.58 12.91 -6.63
CA ILE A 66 -3.63 13.04 -7.65
C ILE A 66 -4.18 11.70 -8.15
N SER A 67 -3.43 10.60 -8.02
CA SER A 67 -3.91 9.28 -8.45
C SER A 67 -5.08 8.80 -7.59
N LYS A 68 -5.09 9.16 -6.30
CA LYS A 68 -6.19 8.86 -5.37
C LYS A 68 -7.48 9.60 -5.72
N PHE A 69 -7.37 10.75 -6.39
CA PHE A 69 -8.51 11.50 -6.90
C PHE A 69 -9.12 10.84 -8.13
N GLN A 70 -8.35 10.03 -8.87
CA GLN A 70 -8.84 9.29 -10.03
C GLN A 70 -9.41 7.91 -9.66
N ALA A 71 -9.49 7.58 -8.36
CA ALA A 71 -10.06 6.33 -7.90
C ALA A 71 -11.55 6.23 -8.29
N VAL A 72 -11.93 5.03 -8.69
CA VAL A 72 -13.30 4.68 -9.08
C VAL A 72 -13.82 3.67 -8.07
N ARG A 73 -15.09 3.81 -7.68
CA ARG A 73 -15.78 2.92 -6.77
C ARG A 73 -16.95 2.26 -7.47
N GLY A 74 -17.06 0.96 -7.29
CA GLY A 74 -18.27 0.21 -7.61
C GLY A 74 -19.24 0.21 -6.43
N SER A 75 -20.53 0.30 -6.71
CA SER A 75 -21.60 0.11 -5.72
C SER A 75 -22.77 -0.64 -6.35
N THR A 76 -23.57 -1.30 -5.52
CA THR A 76 -24.84 -1.92 -5.91
C THR A 76 -26.00 -1.22 -5.22
N ALA A 77 -27.14 -1.13 -5.90
CA ALA A 77 -28.38 -0.69 -5.28
C ALA A 77 -28.88 -1.69 -4.22
N ASP A 78 -28.60 -2.99 -4.41
CA ASP A 78 -28.88 -4.05 -3.45
C ASP A 78 -27.60 -4.83 -3.10
N ALA A 79 -27.02 -4.50 -1.95
CA ALA A 79 -25.81 -5.15 -1.44
C ALA A 79 -26.02 -6.60 -0.98
N SER A 80 -27.27 -7.06 -0.83
CA SER A 80 -27.57 -8.46 -0.52
C SER A 80 -27.45 -9.38 -1.73
N VAL A 81 -27.55 -8.83 -2.94
CA VAL A 81 -27.43 -9.56 -4.22
C VAL A 81 -25.98 -9.69 -4.64
N ALA A 82 -25.22 -8.59 -4.60
CA ALA A 82 -23.82 -8.58 -4.97
C ALA A 82 -23.05 -7.44 -4.29
N SER A 83 -21.75 -7.64 -4.13
CA SER A 83 -20.79 -6.57 -3.86
C SER A 83 -19.91 -6.31 -5.09
N VAL A 84 -19.47 -5.06 -5.24
CA VAL A 84 -18.71 -4.60 -6.42
C VAL A 84 -17.47 -3.88 -5.92
N SER A 85 -16.34 -4.17 -6.56
CA SER A 85 -15.14 -3.34 -6.48
C SER A 85 -14.71 -2.92 -7.88
N ALA A 86 -14.10 -1.75 -7.99
CA ALA A 86 -13.63 -1.20 -9.26
C ALA A 86 -12.14 -0.82 -9.13
N SER A 87 -11.40 -1.02 -10.20
CA SER A 87 -10.02 -0.59 -10.35
C SER A 87 -9.95 0.74 -11.10
N THR A 88 -8.76 1.34 -11.15
CA THR A 88 -8.52 2.61 -11.85
C THR A 88 -8.70 2.53 -13.37
N SER A 89 -8.78 1.32 -13.96
CA SER A 89 -9.08 1.12 -15.38
C SER A 89 -10.57 1.00 -15.68
N ALA A 90 -11.43 0.97 -14.65
CA ALA A 90 -12.87 0.87 -14.83
C ALA A 90 -13.44 2.20 -15.36
N ALA A 91 -14.22 2.13 -16.45
CA ALA A 91 -14.96 3.28 -16.93
C ALA A 91 -16.19 3.54 -16.04
N ALA A 92 -16.51 4.81 -15.81
CA ALA A 92 -17.71 5.19 -15.09
C ALA A 92 -18.96 4.81 -15.92
N GLY A 93 -19.98 4.25 -15.26
CA GLY A 93 -21.19 3.76 -15.91
C GLY A 93 -22.14 3.07 -14.94
N SER A 94 -23.35 2.79 -15.40
CA SER A 94 -24.34 2.00 -14.68
C SER A 94 -24.70 0.76 -15.49
N TYR A 95 -24.82 -0.38 -14.81
CA TYR A 95 -25.07 -1.69 -15.39
C TYR A 95 -26.23 -2.35 -14.64
N SER A 96 -27.13 -3.01 -15.36
CA SER A 96 -28.19 -3.83 -14.79
C SER A 96 -27.67 -5.24 -14.50
N LEU A 97 -27.80 -5.72 -13.27
CA LEU A 97 -27.35 -7.04 -12.82
C LEU A 97 -28.55 -7.91 -12.40
N GLU A 98 -28.72 -9.05 -13.07
CA GLU A 98 -29.69 -10.09 -12.72
C GLU A 98 -28.96 -11.42 -12.52
N VAL A 99 -28.97 -11.96 -11.31
CA VAL A 99 -28.33 -13.23 -10.95
C VAL A 99 -29.39 -14.33 -10.91
N SER A 100 -29.27 -15.32 -11.79
CA SER A 100 -30.19 -16.45 -11.86
C SER A 100 -29.70 -17.69 -11.10
N LYS A 101 -28.39 -17.94 -11.10
CA LYS A 101 -27.77 -19.03 -10.34
C LYS A 101 -26.43 -18.60 -9.76
N LEU A 102 -26.11 -19.12 -8.58
CA LEU A 102 -24.77 -19.01 -8.00
C LEU A 102 -23.92 -20.21 -8.41
N ALA A 103 -22.62 -19.99 -8.54
CA ALA A 103 -21.66 -21.06 -8.70
C ALA A 103 -21.65 -21.94 -7.45
N GLN A 104 -21.65 -23.26 -7.65
CA GLN A 104 -21.59 -24.24 -6.57
C GLN A 104 -20.44 -25.21 -6.82
N SER A 105 -19.83 -25.67 -5.74
CA SER A 105 -18.86 -26.76 -5.73
C SER A 105 -19.59 -28.09 -5.60
N GLN A 106 -19.06 -29.14 -6.24
CA GLN A 106 -19.62 -30.48 -6.08
C GLN A 106 -19.43 -31.00 -4.65
N LYS A 107 -20.44 -31.70 -4.12
CA LYS A 107 -20.33 -32.47 -2.87
C LYS A 107 -20.78 -33.90 -3.07
N LEU A 108 -19.96 -34.83 -2.61
CA LEU A 108 -20.20 -36.27 -2.68
C LEU A 108 -20.26 -36.86 -1.27
N ALA A 109 -21.09 -37.89 -1.08
CA ALA A 109 -21.21 -38.62 0.17
C ALA A 109 -21.09 -40.12 -0.08
N ALA A 110 -20.29 -40.79 0.74
CA ALA A 110 -20.15 -42.23 0.74
C ALA A 110 -21.32 -42.91 1.48
N VAL A 111 -21.49 -44.21 1.24
CA VAL A 111 -22.37 -45.04 2.06
C VAL A 111 -21.86 -45.11 3.51
N GLY A 112 -22.79 -45.17 4.47
CA GLY A 112 -22.46 -45.18 5.89
C GLY A 112 -21.69 -46.42 6.32
N GLN A 113 -20.76 -46.26 7.26
CA GLN A 113 -19.98 -47.31 7.90
C GLN A 113 -20.32 -47.39 9.40
N ALA A 114 -20.21 -48.58 9.97
CA ALA A 114 -20.46 -48.82 11.39
C ALA A 114 -19.43 -48.13 12.32
N SER A 115 -18.20 -47.92 11.83
CA SER A 115 -17.11 -47.33 12.60
C SER A 115 -16.27 -46.37 11.75
N ALA A 116 -15.84 -45.25 12.35
CA ALA A 116 -14.94 -44.29 11.73
C ALA A 116 -13.45 -44.68 11.81
N THR A 117 -13.11 -45.68 12.62
CA THR A 117 -11.72 -46.07 12.94
C THR A 117 -11.39 -47.50 12.53
N SER A 118 -12.40 -48.33 12.22
CA SER A 118 -12.16 -49.67 11.69
C SER A 118 -11.51 -49.61 10.31
N ALA A 119 -10.58 -50.53 10.05
CA ALA A 119 -9.91 -50.65 8.76
C ALA A 119 -10.92 -51.06 7.67
N ILE A 120 -10.78 -50.45 6.49
CA ILE A 120 -11.61 -50.68 5.30
C ILE A 120 -10.83 -51.54 4.31
N SER A 121 -9.81 -50.97 3.65
CA SER A 121 -8.89 -51.64 2.73
C SER A 121 -7.78 -50.66 2.32
N ASN A 122 -6.68 -51.19 1.78
CA ASN A 122 -5.56 -50.40 1.23
C ASN A 122 -5.75 -50.19 -0.28
N GLY A 123 -5.14 -49.15 -0.83
CA GLY A 123 -5.18 -48.87 -2.26
C GLY A 123 -4.76 -47.46 -2.62
N VAL A 124 -5.00 -47.08 -3.88
CA VAL A 124 -4.70 -45.75 -4.40
C VAL A 124 -5.98 -45.10 -4.91
N ILE A 125 -6.25 -43.89 -4.42
CA ILE A 125 -7.36 -43.05 -4.87
C ILE A 125 -6.80 -42.03 -5.86
N THR A 126 -7.36 -41.99 -7.06
CA THR A 126 -6.99 -41.09 -8.14
C THR A 126 -8.10 -40.07 -8.37
N PHE A 127 -7.76 -38.79 -8.38
CA PHE A 127 -8.66 -37.65 -8.55
C PHE A 127 -8.39 -36.99 -9.89
N ASP A 128 -9.47 -36.72 -10.63
CA ASP A 128 -9.49 -35.90 -11.84
C ASP A 128 -10.69 -34.95 -11.77
N PHE A 129 -10.55 -33.77 -12.36
CA PHE A 129 -11.58 -32.73 -12.36
C PHE A 129 -11.95 -32.37 -13.78
N GLY A 130 -13.22 -32.08 -14.02
CA GLY A 130 -13.70 -31.92 -15.37
C GLY A 130 -15.17 -31.58 -15.47
N THR A 131 -15.69 -31.78 -16.67
CA THR A 131 -17.10 -31.56 -17.01
C THR A 131 -17.77 -32.89 -17.29
N VAL A 132 -18.95 -33.09 -16.68
CA VAL A 132 -19.84 -34.21 -17.01
C VAL A 132 -20.77 -33.79 -18.14
N ASP A 133 -20.76 -34.56 -19.22
CA ASP A 133 -21.78 -34.50 -20.27
C ASP A 133 -22.70 -35.71 -20.14
N LEU A 134 -24.01 -35.45 -20.06
CA LEU A 134 -25.01 -36.51 -19.93
C LEU A 134 -25.29 -37.21 -21.26
N GLY A 135 -24.95 -36.60 -22.40
CA GLY A 135 -25.36 -37.09 -23.70
C GLY A 135 -26.90 -37.10 -23.87
N PRO A 136 -27.40 -37.74 -24.93
CA PRO A 136 -28.82 -37.64 -25.32
C PRO A 136 -29.78 -38.39 -24.40
N THR A 137 -29.32 -39.45 -23.72
CA THR A 137 -30.16 -40.29 -22.85
C THR A 137 -29.73 -40.28 -21.38
N GLY A 138 -28.70 -39.50 -21.04
CA GLY A 138 -28.22 -39.43 -19.66
C GLY A 138 -29.13 -38.57 -18.80
N SER A 139 -29.25 -38.95 -17.53
CA SER A 139 -30.02 -38.20 -16.54
C SER A 139 -29.31 -38.20 -15.19
N PHE A 140 -29.50 -37.13 -14.43
CA PHE A 140 -29.10 -37.04 -13.03
C PHE A 140 -30.34 -37.22 -12.15
N ASP A 141 -30.30 -38.20 -11.25
CA ASP A 141 -31.34 -38.41 -10.26
C ASP A 141 -30.98 -37.66 -8.96
N PRO A 142 -31.68 -36.59 -8.59
CA PRO A 142 -31.39 -35.81 -7.40
C PRO A 142 -31.72 -36.53 -6.09
N VAL A 143 -32.50 -37.61 -6.13
CA VAL A 143 -32.84 -38.41 -4.94
C VAL A 143 -31.69 -39.36 -4.60
N THR A 144 -31.15 -40.05 -5.61
CA THR A 144 -30.04 -40.98 -5.41
C THR A 144 -28.66 -40.31 -5.52
N GLY A 145 -28.60 -39.12 -6.11
CA GLY A 145 -27.36 -38.38 -6.35
C GLY A 145 -26.47 -39.05 -7.41
N LYS A 146 -27.06 -39.74 -8.39
CA LYS A 146 -26.31 -40.53 -9.38
C LYS A 146 -26.70 -40.20 -10.81
N TYR A 147 -25.71 -40.29 -11.69
CA TYR A 147 -25.90 -40.23 -13.14
C TYR A 147 -26.28 -41.61 -13.68
N SER A 148 -27.21 -41.65 -14.64
CA SER A 148 -27.68 -42.86 -15.31
C SER A 148 -27.85 -42.64 -16.81
N GLY A 149 -28.11 -43.71 -17.58
CA GLY A 149 -28.25 -43.65 -19.04
C GLY A 149 -26.95 -43.92 -19.80
N ALA A 150 -27.06 -44.30 -21.07
CA ALA A 150 -25.91 -44.55 -21.94
C ALA A 150 -25.39 -43.22 -22.55
N GLY A 151 -24.11 -43.20 -22.95
CA GLY A 151 -23.50 -42.06 -23.65
C GLY A 151 -23.00 -40.91 -22.78
N ARG A 152 -22.98 -41.07 -21.45
CA ARG A 152 -22.37 -40.11 -20.52
C ARG A 152 -20.86 -40.06 -20.73
N THR A 153 -20.27 -38.87 -20.68
CA THR A 153 -18.83 -38.69 -20.76
C THR A 153 -18.31 -37.77 -19.67
N PHE A 154 -17.05 -37.96 -19.30
CA PHE A 154 -16.31 -37.08 -18.42
C PHE A 154 -15.12 -36.53 -19.20
N THR A 155 -15.05 -35.22 -19.33
CA THR A 155 -13.94 -34.53 -19.99
C THR A 155 -13.10 -33.83 -18.95
N SER A 156 -11.84 -34.25 -18.78
CA SER A 156 -10.90 -33.62 -17.84
C SER A 156 -10.67 -32.15 -18.20
N ASN A 157 -10.53 -31.31 -17.18
CA ASN A 157 -10.21 -29.90 -17.33
C ASN A 157 -8.70 -29.64 -17.53
N GLY A 158 -7.87 -30.70 -17.50
CA GLY A 158 -6.43 -30.59 -17.72
C GLY A 158 -5.64 -30.08 -16.50
N ALA A 159 -6.24 -30.00 -15.30
CA ALA A 159 -5.56 -29.57 -14.07
C ALA A 159 -4.57 -30.61 -13.49
N GLY A 160 -4.38 -31.74 -14.19
CA GLY A 160 -3.50 -32.84 -13.80
C GLY A 160 -4.19 -33.86 -12.87
N ILE A 161 -3.84 -35.13 -13.06
CA ILE A 161 -4.32 -36.23 -12.21
C ILE A 161 -3.56 -36.21 -10.89
N LYS A 162 -4.27 -36.38 -9.78
CA LYS A 162 -3.69 -36.41 -8.43
C LYS A 162 -4.01 -37.72 -7.72
N THR A 163 -3.07 -38.24 -6.93
CA THR A 163 -3.24 -39.52 -6.24
C THR A 163 -3.07 -39.39 -4.74
N VAL A 164 -3.78 -40.24 -4.00
CA VAL A 164 -3.67 -40.41 -2.55
C VAL A 164 -3.53 -41.89 -2.25
N THR A 165 -2.44 -42.28 -1.60
CA THR A 165 -2.20 -43.66 -1.19
C THR A 165 -2.81 -43.92 0.19
N ILE A 166 -3.55 -45.02 0.28
CA ILE A 166 -4.16 -45.55 1.49
C ILE A 166 -3.46 -46.86 1.84
N ASP A 167 -2.81 -46.92 3.00
CA ASP A 167 -2.06 -48.07 3.50
C ASP A 167 -2.56 -48.49 4.89
N ALA A 168 -1.88 -49.46 5.50
CA ALA A 168 -2.26 -50.00 6.81
C ALA A 168 -2.28 -48.95 7.95
N THR A 169 -1.64 -47.80 7.78
CA THR A 169 -1.60 -46.72 8.78
C THR A 169 -2.78 -45.75 8.69
N ASN A 170 -3.48 -45.70 7.56
CA ASN A 170 -4.53 -44.72 7.29
C ASN A 170 -5.79 -45.30 6.60
N ASN A 171 -5.94 -46.63 6.54
CA ASN A 171 -7.05 -47.33 5.90
C ASN A 171 -8.41 -47.33 6.65
N SER A 172 -8.63 -46.39 7.58
CA SER A 172 -9.95 -46.17 8.21
C SER A 172 -10.63 -44.93 7.63
N LEU A 173 -11.93 -44.69 7.87
CA LEU A 173 -12.57 -43.44 7.42
C LEU A 173 -11.84 -42.19 7.92
N SER A 174 -11.38 -42.21 9.18
CA SER A 174 -10.61 -41.10 9.77
C SER A 174 -9.25 -40.94 9.09
N GLY A 175 -8.55 -42.05 8.85
CA GLY A 175 -7.27 -42.04 8.14
C GLY A 175 -7.40 -41.56 6.68
N ILE A 176 -8.44 -42.00 5.97
CA ILE A 176 -8.74 -41.58 4.59
C ILE A 176 -9.05 -40.09 4.54
N ARG A 177 -9.89 -39.58 5.47
CA ARG A 177 -10.16 -38.14 5.60
C ARG A 177 -8.86 -37.35 5.75
N ASP A 178 -8.01 -37.77 6.68
CA ASP A 178 -6.78 -37.06 6.99
C ASP A 178 -5.77 -37.15 5.84
N ALA A 179 -5.69 -38.29 5.15
CA ALA A 179 -4.86 -38.48 3.97
C ALA A 179 -5.30 -37.56 2.80
N ILE A 180 -6.60 -37.48 2.51
CA ILE A 180 -7.14 -36.60 1.45
C ILE A 180 -6.86 -35.12 1.77
N ASN A 181 -7.16 -34.70 3.01
CA ASN A 181 -6.97 -33.30 3.42
C ASN A 181 -5.48 -32.91 3.45
N LYS A 182 -4.59 -33.82 3.87
CA LYS A 182 -3.15 -33.59 3.89
C LYS A 182 -2.56 -33.54 2.47
N ALA A 183 -3.10 -34.31 1.54
CA ALA A 183 -2.61 -34.35 0.16
C ALA A 183 -2.98 -33.09 -0.65
N ASN A 184 -3.91 -32.25 -0.16
CA ASN A 184 -4.33 -31.00 -0.80
C ASN A 184 -4.67 -31.16 -2.30
N VAL A 185 -5.40 -32.23 -2.62
CA VAL A 185 -5.68 -32.61 -4.02
C VAL A 185 -6.79 -31.78 -4.67
N GLY A 186 -7.29 -30.73 -4.01
CA GLY A 186 -8.43 -29.93 -4.48
C GLY A 186 -9.79 -30.46 -4.01
N VAL A 187 -9.79 -31.45 -3.11
CA VAL A 187 -10.97 -31.97 -2.41
C VAL A 187 -10.75 -31.86 -0.91
N THR A 188 -11.77 -31.46 -0.16
CA THR A 188 -11.80 -31.54 1.31
C THR A 188 -12.68 -32.69 1.74
N ALA A 189 -12.18 -33.53 2.65
CA ALA A 189 -12.91 -34.64 3.24
C ALA A 189 -13.34 -34.33 4.68
N THR A 190 -14.53 -34.78 5.06
CA THR A 190 -15.03 -34.76 6.43
C THR A 190 -15.84 -36.01 6.72
N ILE A 191 -16.06 -36.31 8.00
CA ILE A 191 -16.93 -37.42 8.43
C ILE A 191 -18.20 -36.82 9.02
N VAL A 192 -19.34 -37.21 8.46
CA VAL A 192 -20.66 -36.85 8.97
C VAL A 192 -21.24 -38.06 9.70
N ASN A 193 -21.72 -37.84 10.93
CA ASN A 193 -22.50 -38.82 11.66
C ASN A 193 -23.99 -38.55 11.42
N ASP A 194 -24.69 -39.44 10.73
CA ASP A 194 -26.11 -39.29 10.39
C ASP A 194 -27.09 -39.89 11.43
N GLY A 195 -26.58 -40.54 12.48
CA GLY A 195 -27.39 -41.19 13.52
C GLY A 195 -28.07 -42.51 13.13
N GLY A 196 -27.78 -43.05 11.94
CA GLY A 196 -28.32 -44.33 11.45
C GLY A 196 -27.60 -45.57 12.01
N THR A 197 -27.94 -46.75 11.46
CA THR A 197 -27.34 -48.04 11.86
C THR A 197 -25.88 -48.20 11.43
N SER A 198 -25.44 -47.45 10.42
CA SER A 198 -24.04 -47.30 10.01
C SER A 198 -23.75 -45.81 9.89
N PRO A 199 -23.53 -45.13 11.03
CA PRO A 199 -23.74 -43.69 11.12
C PRO A 199 -22.66 -42.84 10.43
N TYR A 200 -21.46 -43.38 10.23
CA TYR A 200 -20.31 -42.61 9.79
C TYR A 200 -20.19 -42.59 8.26
N ARG A 201 -20.35 -41.42 7.64
CA ARG A 201 -20.21 -41.22 6.19
C ARG A 201 -19.05 -40.30 5.88
N LEU A 202 -18.22 -40.69 4.91
CA LEU A 202 -17.24 -39.77 4.33
C LEU A 202 -17.97 -38.80 3.39
N ALA A 203 -17.89 -37.51 3.67
CA ALA A 203 -18.37 -36.45 2.79
C ALA A 203 -17.16 -35.72 2.18
N LEU A 204 -17.20 -35.55 0.87
CA LEU A 204 -16.15 -34.96 0.05
C LEU A 204 -16.72 -33.71 -0.61
N SER A 205 -15.97 -32.61 -0.58
CA SER A 205 -16.34 -31.36 -1.26
C SER A 205 -15.20 -30.91 -2.16
N SER A 206 -15.51 -30.58 -3.42
CA SER A 206 -14.55 -29.92 -4.30
C SER A 206 -14.24 -28.52 -3.76
N THR A 207 -12.98 -28.11 -3.82
CA THR A 207 -12.56 -26.75 -3.45
C THR A 207 -12.88 -25.72 -4.54
N GLY A 208 -13.07 -26.18 -5.79
CA GLY A 208 -13.49 -25.36 -6.92
C GLY A 208 -15.00 -25.36 -7.10
N THR A 209 -15.55 -24.20 -7.45
CA THR A 209 -16.95 -24.07 -7.91
C THR A 209 -17.01 -24.12 -9.44
N GLY A 210 -18.20 -24.35 -10.00
CA GLY A 210 -18.39 -24.33 -11.45
C GLY A 210 -18.42 -25.72 -12.08
N LYS A 211 -19.10 -25.83 -13.22
CA LYS A 211 -19.37 -27.09 -13.93
C LYS A 211 -18.10 -27.85 -14.33
N ASN A 212 -16.98 -27.14 -14.53
CA ASN A 212 -15.70 -27.72 -14.93
C ASN A 212 -14.86 -28.29 -13.75
N ASN A 213 -15.42 -28.26 -12.54
CA ASN A 213 -14.81 -28.78 -11.31
C ASN A 213 -15.60 -29.97 -10.74
N SER A 214 -16.37 -30.67 -11.59
CA SER A 214 -16.93 -31.98 -11.24
C SER A 214 -15.79 -32.97 -11.05
N LEU A 215 -15.91 -33.82 -10.05
CA LEU A 215 -14.92 -34.78 -9.62
C LEU A 215 -15.16 -36.14 -10.27
N LYS A 216 -14.08 -36.72 -10.78
CA LYS A 216 -13.96 -38.14 -11.05
C LYS A 216 -12.95 -38.73 -10.06
N MET A 217 -13.37 -39.79 -9.38
CA MET A 217 -12.56 -40.56 -8.45
C MET A 217 -12.44 -41.99 -8.95
N SER A 218 -11.21 -42.43 -9.21
CA SER A 218 -10.91 -43.81 -9.60
C SER A 218 -10.09 -44.46 -8.50
N VAL A 219 -10.56 -45.59 -7.99
CA VAL A 219 -9.94 -46.27 -6.84
C VAL A 219 -9.42 -47.63 -7.29
N VAL A 220 -8.17 -47.91 -6.96
CA VAL A 220 -7.52 -49.21 -7.19
C VAL A 220 -7.14 -49.79 -5.83
N ASP A 221 -7.73 -50.92 -5.45
CA ASP A 221 -7.34 -51.68 -4.24
C ASP A 221 -5.99 -52.41 -4.47
N ASP A 222 -5.14 -52.51 -3.44
CA ASP A 222 -3.74 -53.03 -3.53
C ASP A 222 -3.62 -54.51 -3.96
N ALA A 223 -4.71 -55.29 -3.90
CA ALA A 223 -4.74 -56.68 -4.33
C ALA A 223 -5.95 -56.92 -5.25
N PRO A 224 -5.76 -56.93 -6.59
CA PRO A 224 -6.83 -57.24 -7.53
C PRO A 224 -7.44 -58.61 -7.23
N GLY A 225 -8.67 -58.64 -6.73
CA GLY A 225 -9.48 -59.86 -6.56
C GLY A 225 -9.65 -60.42 -5.14
N THR A 226 -9.09 -59.82 -4.08
CA THR A 226 -9.28 -60.31 -2.69
C THR A 226 -9.98 -59.34 -1.73
N SER A 227 -9.98 -58.02 -2.01
CA SER A 227 -10.78 -57.02 -1.30
C SER A 227 -11.17 -55.89 -2.26
N THR A 228 -12.47 -55.60 -2.39
CA THR A 228 -12.99 -54.47 -3.17
C THR A 228 -13.55 -53.36 -2.27
N ALA A 229 -13.31 -53.43 -0.96
CA ALA A 229 -14.04 -52.59 0.00
C ALA A 229 -13.80 -51.08 -0.20
N LEU A 230 -12.59 -50.66 -0.60
CA LEU A 230 -12.29 -49.23 -0.82
C LEU A 230 -12.91 -48.73 -2.13
N SER A 231 -12.79 -49.49 -3.23
CA SER A 231 -13.40 -49.13 -4.51
C SER A 231 -14.94 -49.15 -4.45
N THR A 232 -15.54 -50.11 -3.75
CA THR A 232 -17.00 -50.14 -3.56
C THR A 232 -17.52 -48.99 -2.70
N LEU A 233 -16.66 -48.38 -1.86
CA LEU A 233 -17.01 -47.25 -1.01
C LEU A 233 -16.84 -45.90 -1.71
N LEU A 234 -15.74 -45.72 -2.44
CA LEU A 234 -15.26 -44.39 -2.85
C LEU A 234 -15.23 -44.18 -4.37
N ASN A 235 -15.28 -45.22 -5.19
CA ASN A 235 -15.18 -45.06 -6.64
C ASN A 235 -16.34 -44.20 -7.17
N HIS A 236 -16.03 -43.17 -7.96
CA HIS A 236 -17.03 -42.27 -8.53
C HIS A 236 -16.58 -41.82 -9.91
N ASP A 237 -17.03 -42.55 -10.93
CA ASP A 237 -16.88 -42.13 -12.31
C ASP A 237 -18.24 -41.73 -12.88
N PRO A 238 -18.50 -40.42 -13.13
CA PRO A 238 -19.77 -39.95 -13.69
C PRO A 238 -20.17 -40.63 -15.01
N ALA A 239 -19.19 -41.09 -15.79
CA ALA A 239 -19.42 -41.81 -17.04
C ALA A 239 -19.73 -43.31 -16.81
N ASN A 240 -19.33 -43.87 -15.66
CA ASN A 240 -19.39 -45.30 -15.36
C ASN A 240 -20.00 -45.56 -13.95
N ALA A 241 -19.30 -46.36 -13.13
CA ALA A 241 -19.73 -46.80 -11.82
C ALA A 241 -19.58 -45.69 -10.76
N GLN A 242 -20.63 -45.50 -9.96
CA GLN A 242 -20.71 -44.47 -8.91
C GLN A 242 -21.12 -45.12 -7.58
N ALA A 243 -20.15 -45.24 -6.67
CA ALA A 243 -20.39 -45.61 -5.28
C ALA A 243 -20.92 -44.42 -4.48
N LEU A 244 -20.32 -43.24 -4.67
CA LEU A 244 -20.69 -42.01 -4.00
C LEU A 244 -22.00 -41.42 -4.55
N ALA A 245 -22.79 -40.80 -3.67
CA ALA A 245 -23.97 -40.01 -4.01
C ALA A 245 -23.62 -38.52 -4.03
N GLU A 246 -23.97 -37.83 -5.11
CA GLU A 246 -23.82 -36.40 -5.25
C GLU A 246 -24.96 -35.65 -4.55
N THR A 247 -24.61 -34.92 -3.49
CA THR A 247 -25.55 -34.17 -2.66
C THR A 247 -25.65 -32.70 -3.08
N GLN A 248 -24.69 -32.22 -3.85
CA GLN A 248 -24.69 -30.89 -4.45
C GLN A 248 -23.93 -30.96 -5.77
N THR A 249 -24.53 -30.46 -6.85
CA THR A 249 -23.92 -30.47 -8.17
C THR A 249 -23.00 -29.29 -8.40
N ALA A 250 -21.89 -29.55 -9.10
CA ALA A 250 -21.03 -28.47 -9.59
C ALA A 250 -21.76 -27.70 -10.70
N GLN A 251 -22.00 -26.41 -10.48
CA GLN A 251 -22.65 -25.54 -11.45
C GLN A 251 -21.98 -24.17 -11.51
N ASN A 252 -22.07 -23.53 -12.66
CA ASN A 252 -21.59 -22.17 -12.86
C ASN A 252 -22.56 -21.15 -12.25
N ALA A 253 -22.05 -19.97 -11.93
CA ALA A 253 -22.86 -18.79 -11.76
C ALA A 253 -23.45 -18.41 -13.13
N GLU A 254 -24.75 -18.15 -13.15
CA GLU A 254 -25.47 -17.65 -14.31
C GLU A 254 -26.07 -16.30 -13.92
N PHE A 255 -25.78 -15.28 -14.71
CA PHE A 255 -26.28 -13.92 -14.48
C PHE A 255 -26.31 -13.14 -15.80
N LYS A 256 -26.99 -12.01 -15.79
CA LYS A 256 -27.05 -11.08 -16.92
C LYS A 256 -26.48 -9.73 -16.51
N ILE A 257 -25.71 -9.12 -17.41
CA ILE A 257 -25.28 -7.73 -17.32
C ILE A 257 -25.86 -7.01 -18.54
N ASP A 258 -26.72 -6.01 -18.31
CA ASP A 258 -27.43 -5.28 -19.38
C ASP A 258 -28.14 -6.21 -20.39
N GLY A 259 -28.68 -7.31 -19.88
CA GLY A 259 -29.37 -8.33 -20.68
C GLY A 259 -28.45 -9.37 -21.34
N ILE A 260 -27.12 -9.18 -21.31
CA ILE A 260 -26.16 -10.14 -21.85
C ILE A 260 -25.98 -11.29 -20.85
N ALA A 261 -26.32 -12.51 -21.27
CA ALA A 261 -26.16 -13.71 -20.45
C ALA A 261 -24.69 -14.11 -20.31
N ILE A 262 -24.24 -14.31 -19.06
CA ILE A 262 -22.87 -14.64 -18.71
C ILE A 262 -22.89 -15.90 -17.82
N SER A 263 -21.95 -16.81 -18.07
CA SER A 263 -21.70 -18.00 -17.25
C SER A 263 -20.26 -18.01 -16.75
N LYS A 264 -20.06 -18.13 -15.44
CA LYS A 264 -18.74 -18.14 -14.81
C LYS A 264 -18.61 -19.27 -13.79
N ALA A 265 -17.41 -19.83 -13.67
CA ALA A 265 -17.15 -20.91 -12.73
C ALA A 265 -17.16 -20.46 -11.25
N SER A 266 -17.02 -19.16 -10.97
CA SER A 266 -16.93 -18.59 -9.62
C SER A 266 -18.02 -17.54 -9.36
N ASN A 267 -18.38 -17.37 -8.09
CA ASN A 267 -19.19 -16.25 -7.63
C ASN A 267 -18.40 -14.94 -7.55
N THR A 268 -17.07 -14.99 -7.58
CA THR A 268 -16.21 -13.82 -7.73
C THR A 268 -15.75 -13.73 -9.18
N VAL A 269 -16.19 -12.68 -9.88
CA VAL A 269 -16.03 -12.48 -11.32
C VAL A 269 -15.32 -11.16 -11.58
N SER A 270 -14.11 -11.21 -12.13
CA SER A 270 -13.25 -10.04 -12.40
C SER A 270 -13.09 -9.70 -13.89
N ASP A 271 -13.69 -10.49 -14.77
CA ASP A 271 -13.49 -10.43 -16.22
C ASP A 271 -14.79 -10.24 -17.01
N ALA A 272 -15.92 -10.01 -16.32
CA ALA A 272 -17.20 -9.72 -16.96
C ALA A 272 -17.33 -8.27 -17.40
N ILE A 273 -16.79 -7.33 -16.62
CA ILE A 273 -16.68 -5.91 -16.95
C ILE A 273 -15.23 -5.51 -16.74
N SER A 274 -14.60 -4.87 -17.74
CA SER A 274 -13.20 -4.46 -17.65
C SER A 274 -12.95 -3.57 -16.44
N GLY A 275 -12.01 -4.00 -15.59
CA GLY A 275 -11.63 -3.27 -14.38
C GLY A 275 -12.60 -3.37 -13.20
N VAL A 276 -13.67 -4.18 -13.28
CA VAL A 276 -14.66 -4.35 -12.22
C VAL A 276 -14.67 -5.80 -11.74
N THR A 277 -14.69 -6.00 -10.42
CA THR A 277 -14.88 -7.30 -9.79
C THR A 277 -16.23 -7.37 -9.08
N LEU A 278 -17.06 -8.31 -9.49
CA LEU A 278 -18.36 -8.62 -8.92
C LEU A 278 -18.23 -9.83 -8.00
N THR A 279 -18.78 -9.76 -6.79
CA THR A 279 -18.99 -10.94 -5.94
C THR A 279 -20.48 -11.15 -5.76
N LEU A 280 -20.98 -12.24 -6.35
CA LEU A 280 -22.39 -12.62 -6.35
C LEU A 280 -22.72 -13.34 -5.04
N LEU A 281 -23.77 -12.89 -4.36
CA LEU A 281 -24.14 -13.34 -3.03
C LEU A 281 -25.52 -14.02 -3.02
N LYS A 282 -26.44 -13.55 -3.86
CA LYS A 282 -27.82 -14.04 -3.91
C LYS A 282 -28.41 -13.89 -5.31
N THR A 283 -29.39 -14.72 -5.62
CA THR A 283 -30.19 -14.64 -6.85
C THR A 283 -31.27 -13.56 -6.76
N ASN A 284 -31.58 -12.89 -7.86
CA ASN A 284 -32.60 -11.84 -7.98
C ASN A 284 -33.34 -11.88 -9.33
N VAL A 285 -33.77 -13.07 -9.73
CA VAL A 285 -34.48 -13.32 -11.00
C VAL A 285 -35.67 -12.37 -11.16
N ALA A 286 -35.80 -11.78 -12.35
CA ALA A 286 -36.85 -10.81 -12.70
C ALA A 286 -36.88 -9.51 -11.86
N SER A 287 -35.86 -9.25 -11.03
CA SER A 287 -35.72 -8.04 -10.22
C SER A 287 -34.28 -7.53 -10.25
N ALA A 288 -33.84 -7.10 -11.43
CA ALA A 288 -32.46 -6.67 -11.66
C ALA A 288 -32.04 -5.51 -10.73
N THR A 289 -30.85 -5.59 -10.16
CA THR A 289 -30.25 -4.54 -9.33
C THR A 289 -29.29 -3.69 -10.15
N THR A 290 -29.15 -2.40 -9.82
CA THR A 290 -28.22 -1.52 -10.53
C THR A 290 -26.83 -1.60 -9.89
N VAL A 291 -25.82 -1.87 -10.71
CA VAL A 291 -24.41 -1.71 -10.39
C VAL A 291 -23.95 -0.36 -10.94
N THR A 292 -23.36 0.50 -10.11
CA THR A 292 -22.85 1.80 -10.52
C THR A 292 -21.35 1.84 -10.30
N VAL A 293 -20.63 2.28 -11.31
CA VAL A 293 -19.20 2.56 -11.28
C VAL A 293 -19.05 4.06 -11.43
N ALA A 294 -18.59 4.74 -10.37
CA ALA A 294 -18.46 6.19 -10.35
C ALA A 294 -17.17 6.60 -9.65
N ARG A 295 -16.73 7.85 -9.85
CA ARG A 295 -15.58 8.39 -9.11
C ARG A 295 -15.83 8.33 -7.61
N ASP A 296 -14.80 8.01 -6.83
CA ASP A 296 -14.91 7.90 -5.38
C ASP A 296 -14.86 9.26 -4.68
N THR A 297 -15.91 10.06 -4.86
CA THR A 297 -16.04 11.39 -4.23
C THR A 297 -16.15 11.32 -2.70
N ALA A 298 -16.59 10.17 -2.17
CA ALA A 298 -16.70 9.95 -0.73
C ALA A 298 -15.32 9.85 -0.06
N SER A 299 -14.38 9.10 -0.65
CA SER A 299 -13.00 9.01 -0.13
C SER A 299 -12.31 10.37 -0.12
N ILE A 300 -12.55 11.19 -1.15
CA ILE A 300 -12.07 12.57 -1.23
C ILE A 300 -12.66 13.42 -0.10
N SER A 301 -13.98 13.35 0.10
CA SER A 301 -14.66 14.08 1.18
C SER A 301 -14.14 13.67 2.57
N THR A 302 -13.88 12.38 2.79
CA THR A 302 -13.24 11.88 4.01
C THR A 302 -11.82 12.43 4.19
N ALA A 303 -11.02 12.47 3.12
CA ALA A 303 -9.66 13.01 3.18
C ALA A 303 -9.65 14.52 3.49
N VAL A 304 -10.56 15.29 2.91
CA VAL A 304 -10.73 16.73 3.20
C VAL A 304 -11.18 16.95 4.65
N ASN A 305 -12.12 16.14 5.15
CA ASN A 305 -12.53 16.18 6.56
C ASN A 305 -11.36 15.87 7.51
N ALA A 306 -10.54 14.86 7.19
CA ALA A 306 -9.36 14.51 7.97
C ALA A 306 -8.32 15.64 7.99
N PHE A 307 -8.15 16.34 6.86
CA PHE A 307 -7.31 17.54 6.77
C PHE A 307 -7.82 18.66 7.70
N VAL A 308 -9.10 19.02 7.64
CA VAL A 308 -9.70 20.05 8.50
C VAL A 308 -9.56 19.66 9.99
N LYS A 309 -9.84 18.40 10.33
CA LYS A 309 -9.72 17.90 11.70
C LYS A 309 -8.28 17.97 12.21
N SER A 310 -7.32 17.46 11.44
CA SER A 310 -5.91 17.45 11.85
C SER A 310 -5.29 18.85 11.92
N TYR A 311 -5.73 19.80 11.07
CA TYR A 311 -5.39 21.20 11.25
C TYR A 311 -5.94 21.77 12.57
N ASN A 312 -7.22 21.50 12.88
CA ASN A 312 -7.84 21.98 14.11
C ASN A 312 -7.15 21.43 15.37
N GLU A 313 -6.63 20.21 15.33
CA GLU A 313 -5.80 19.66 16.42
C GLU A 313 -4.47 20.42 16.59
N ILE A 314 -3.81 20.85 15.50
CA ILE A 314 -2.64 21.73 15.59
C ILE A 314 -3.03 23.08 16.20
N SER A 315 -4.10 23.70 15.68
CA SER A 315 -4.60 24.99 16.16
C SER A 315 -4.92 24.94 17.66
N LYS A 316 -5.60 23.88 18.11
CA LYS A 316 -5.88 23.61 19.52
C LYS A 316 -4.60 23.43 20.33
N THR A 317 -3.68 22.57 19.87
CA THR A 317 -2.41 22.31 20.58
C THR A 317 -1.57 23.59 20.74
N LEU A 318 -1.51 24.44 19.71
CA LEU A 318 -0.81 25.72 19.77
C LEU A 318 -1.48 26.69 20.74
N LYS A 319 -2.81 26.82 20.69
CA LYS A 319 -3.57 27.65 21.63
C LYS A 319 -3.38 27.21 23.08
N ASP A 320 -3.56 25.92 23.35
CA ASP A 320 -3.43 25.34 24.69
C ASP A 320 -1.99 25.51 25.23
N ALA A 321 -0.99 25.40 24.35
CA ALA A 321 0.41 25.58 24.70
C ALA A 321 0.76 27.02 25.12
N VAL A 322 0.05 28.04 24.59
CA VAL A 322 0.34 29.46 24.87
C VAL A 322 -0.74 30.16 25.70
N ALA A 323 -1.81 29.46 26.07
CA ALA A 323 -2.96 30.02 26.78
C ALA A 323 -2.57 30.73 28.09
N PHE A 324 -3.32 31.78 28.44
CA PHE A 324 -3.25 32.42 29.74
C PHE A 324 -4.60 32.23 30.44
N ASN A 325 -4.59 31.58 31.61
CA ASN A 325 -5.80 31.42 32.40
C ASN A 325 -5.96 32.64 33.32
N SER A 326 -6.95 33.49 33.01
CA SER A 326 -7.24 34.74 33.74
C SER A 326 -7.75 34.53 35.16
N GLU A 327 -8.34 33.36 35.47
CA GLU A 327 -8.89 33.03 36.79
C GLU A 327 -7.81 32.57 37.75
N THR A 328 -6.93 31.68 37.30
CA THR A 328 -5.80 31.16 38.10
C THR A 328 -4.56 32.04 38.01
N LYS A 329 -4.59 33.09 37.16
CA LYS A 329 -3.44 33.93 36.78
C LYS A 329 -2.23 33.12 36.30
N ALA A 330 -2.46 31.91 35.79
CA ALA A 330 -1.42 30.98 35.37
C ALA A 330 -1.24 31.04 33.84
N SER A 331 0.01 31.23 33.41
CA SER A 331 0.39 31.10 32.00
C SER A 331 0.66 29.64 31.66
N ALA A 332 0.25 29.21 30.47
CA ALA A 332 0.68 27.94 29.91
C ALA A 332 2.21 27.90 29.77
N ILE A 333 2.75 26.69 29.88
CA ILE A 333 4.20 26.45 30.06
C ILE A 333 5.02 26.94 28.85
N LEU A 334 4.42 27.05 27.67
CA LEU A 334 5.05 27.52 26.44
C LEU A 334 4.65 28.96 26.07
N ASN A 335 3.98 29.69 26.96
CA ASN A 335 3.72 31.11 26.76
C ASN A 335 5.06 31.87 26.58
N GLY A 336 5.12 32.72 25.55
CA GLY A 336 6.33 33.46 25.19
C GLY A 336 7.28 32.75 24.21
N GLU A 337 7.12 31.46 23.91
CA GLU A 337 7.97 30.74 22.95
C GLU A 337 7.81 31.30 21.52
N SER A 338 8.89 31.82 20.95
CA SER A 338 8.91 32.43 19.61
C SER A 338 8.79 31.41 18.48
N SER A 339 9.26 30.17 18.70
CA SER A 339 9.17 29.08 17.73
C SER A 339 7.72 28.70 17.42
N LEU A 340 6.84 28.68 18.43
CA LEU A 340 5.41 28.39 18.25
C LEU A 340 4.72 29.46 17.39
N ARG A 341 4.98 30.74 17.68
CA ARG A 341 4.48 31.86 16.85
C ARG A 341 5.00 31.80 15.42
N SER A 342 6.26 31.39 15.23
CA SER A 342 6.86 31.24 13.91
C SER A 342 6.18 30.13 13.10
N ILE A 343 5.91 28.99 13.73
CA ILE A 343 5.16 27.87 13.13
C ILE A 343 3.75 28.34 12.73
N GLU A 344 3.02 29.00 13.64
CA GLU A 344 1.68 29.50 13.38
C GLU A 344 1.65 30.51 12.20
N THR A 345 2.61 31.43 12.16
CA THR A 345 2.71 32.43 11.09
C THR A 345 2.97 31.79 9.73
N GLN A 346 3.86 30.78 9.67
CA GLN A 346 4.15 30.07 8.43
C GLN A 346 2.96 29.23 7.95
N ILE A 347 2.24 28.55 8.86
CA ILE A 347 1.01 27.80 8.52
C ILE A 347 -0.06 28.75 7.97
N ARG A 348 -0.31 29.88 8.64
CA ARG A 348 -1.26 30.91 8.17
C ARG A 348 -0.83 31.55 6.85
N GLY A 349 0.48 31.71 6.64
CA GLY A 349 1.04 32.21 5.39
C GLY A 349 0.66 31.33 4.20
N VAL A 350 0.75 30.00 4.36
CA VAL A 350 0.30 29.04 3.33
C VAL A 350 -1.21 29.15 3.11
N LEU A 351 -2.03 29.20 4.16
CA LEU A 351 -3.50 29.29 4.03
C LEU A 351 -3.98 30.56 3.32
N ASN A 352 -3.33 31.70 3.58
CA ASN A 352 -3.74 32.99 3.04
C ASN A 352 -3.19 33.25 1.63
N ALA A 353 -2.18 32.49 1.19
CA ALA A 353 -1.65 32.59 -0.16
C ALA A 353 -2.63 31.92 -1.15
N PRO A 354 -3.03 32.61 -2.24
CA PRO A 354 -3.79 31.96 -3.30
C PRO A 354 -2.89 30.94 -4.02
N VAL A 355 -3.46 29.82 -4.45
CA VAL A 355 -2.73 28.86 -5.29
C VAL A 355 -2.51 29.48 -6.68
N VAL A 356 -1.24 29.66 -7.04
CA VAL A 356 -0.80 30.25 -8.31
C VAL A 356 -0.57 29.15 -9.35
N GLY A 357 -0.77 29.49 -10.64
CA GLY A 357 -0.41 28.63 -11.77
C GLY A 357 -1.44 27.56 -12.15
N GLY A 358 -2.65 27.59 -11.58
CA GLY A 358 -3.80 26.84 -12.08
C GLY A 358 -4.59 27.66 -13.10
N THR A 359 -5.27 27.02 -14.05
CA THR A 359 -6.26 27.66 -14.94
C THR A 359 -7.57 28.04 -14.20
N ASN A 360 -7.56 28.05 -12.87
CA ASN A 360 -8.67 27.53 -12.08
C ASN A 360 -9.69 28.60 -11.64
N SER A 361 -10.96 28.21 -11.62
CA SER A 361 -12.03 28.90 -10.88
C SER A 361 -11.82 28.89 -9.36
N PHE A 362 -10.96 27.98 -8.86
CA PHE A 362 -10.64 27.82 -7.44
C PHE A 362 -9.18 28.19 -7.15
N THR A 363 -8.99 29.33 -6.50
CA THR A 363 -7.67 29.82 -6.05
C THR A 363 -7.49 29.80 -4.54
N ASN A 364 -8.58 29.59 -3.78
CA ASN A 364 -8.62 29.64 -2.32
C ASN A 364 -9.52 28.52 -1.75
N LEU A 365 -9.18 28.02 -0.55
CA LEU A 365 -9.96 26.99 0.16
C LEU A 365 -11.42 27.39 0.45
N SER A 366 -11.71 28.69 0.62
CA SER A 366 -13.06 29.19 0.87
C SER A 366 -14.03 28.95 -0.28
N LYS A 367 -13.53 28.85 -1.52
CA LYS A 367 -14.36 28.57 -2.70
C LYS A 367 -14.86 27.13 -2.76
N ILE A 368 -14.17 26.21 -2.09
CA ILE A 368 -14.58 24.80 -1.96
C ILE A 368 -15.27 24.51 -0.62
N GLY A 369 -15.66 25.56 0.12
CA GLY A 369 -16.39 25.43 1.38
C GLY A 369 -15.53 25.23 2.62
N ILE A 370 -14.20 25.46 2.54
CA ILE A 370 -13.31 25.40 3.70
C ILE A 370 -12.97 26.82 4.15
N THR A 371 -13.41 27.21 5.34
CA THR A 371 -13.25 28.57 5.88
C THR A 371 -12.42 28.59 7.14
N LEU A 372 -11.56 29.61 7.28
CA LEU A 372 -10.80 29.87 8.50
C LEU A 372 -11.58 30.87 9.35
N GLU A 373 -11.91 30.49 10.58
CA GLU A 373 -12.63 31.31 11.54
C GLU A 373 -11.70 32.31 12.23
N LYS A 374 -12.29 33.34 12.88
CA LYS A 374 -11.53 34.38 13.60
C LYS A 374 -10.66 33.83 14.70
N ASP A 375 -11.06 32.70 15.28
CA ASP A 375 -10.30 32.03 16.33
C ASP A 375 -9.13 31.20 15.75
N GLY A 376 -8.99 31.07 14.43
CA GLY A 376 -7.94 30.29 13.78
C GLY A 376 -8.26 28.80 13.60
N THR A 377 -9.50 28.37 13.83
CA THR A 377 -9.99 27.02 13.46
C THR A 377 -10.56 27.01 12.04
N MET A 378 -10.60 25.83 11.42
CA MET A 378 -11.18 25.60 10.10
C MET A 378 -12.54 24.93 10.21
N THR A 379 -13.48 25.40 9.40
CA THR A 379 -14.83 24.85 9.22
C THR A 379 -15.01 24.33 7.79
N LEU A 380 -15.83 23.29 7.62
CA LEU A 380 -16.14 22.68 6.32
C LEU A 380 -17.64 22.72 6.04
N ASN A 381 -18.01 23.26 4.88
CA ASN A 381 -19.33 23.12 4.29
C ASN A 381 -19.35 21.95 3.30
N SER A 382 -19.85 20.79 3.72
CA SER A 382 -19.87 19.57 2.91
C SER A 382 -20.66 19.70 1.61
N ALA A 383 -21.71 20.52 1.56
CA ALA A 383 -22.50 20.73 0.35
C ALA A 383 -21.73 21.53 -0.70
N LYS A 384 -21.02 22.59 -0.28
CA LYS A 384 -20.13 23.36 -1.18
C LYS A 384 -18.94 22.52 -1.65
N LEU A 385 -18.39 21.68 -0.77
CA LEU A 385 -17.33 20.74 -1.14
C LEU A 385 -17.81 19.78 -2.22
N GLN A 386 -18.96 19.13 -2.02
CA GLN A 386 -19.52 18.19 -2.98
C GLN A 386 -19.79 18.86 -4.33
N SER A 387 -20.39 20.05 -4.33
CA SER A 387 -20.62 20.83 -5.56
C SER A 387 -19.31 21.18 -6.30
N ALA A 388 -18.24 21.50 -5.58
CA ALA A 388 -16.93 21.77 -6.16
C ALA A 388 -16.29 20.52 -6.79
N ILE A 389 -16.41 19.37 -6.12
CA ILE A 389 -15.93 18.07 -6.61
C ILE A 389 -16.68 17.67 -7.90
N ASP A 390 -18.00 17.84 -7.92
CA ASP A 390 -18.85 17.40 -9.04
C ASP A 390 -18.74 18.31 -10.27
N SER A 391 -18.56 19.62 -10.08
CA SER A 391 -18.61 20.59 -11.19
C SER A 391 -17.27 20.78 -11.91
N ASN A 392 -16.15 20.81 -11.18
CA ASN A 392 -14.83 21.13 -11.74
C ASN A 392 -13.72 20.30 -11.06
N PHE A 393 -13.77 18.99 -11.26
CA PHE A 393 -12.89 18.05 -10.58
C PHE A 393 -11.39 18.31 -10.77
N GLY A 394 -10.96 18.62 -12.00
CA GLY A 394 -9.54 18.89 -12.29
C GLY A 394 -9.03 20.12 -11.52
N ASP A 395 -9.84 21.17 -11.46
CA ASP A 395 -9.53 22.40 -10.73
C ASP A 395 -9.53 22.15 -9.21
N PHE A 396 -10.48 21.33 -8.71
CA PHE A 396 -10.51 20.90 -7.32
C PHE A 396 -9.25 20.11 -6.93
N ALA A 397 -8.85 19.13 -7.75
CA ALA A 397 -7.65 18.35 -7.51
C ALA A 397 -6.39 19.23 -7.53
N GLY A 398 -6.31 20.20 -8.45
CA GLY A 398 -5.21 21.16 -8.54
C GLY A 398 -5.12 22.15 -7.36
N LEU A 399 -6.19 22.30 -6.57
CA LEU A 399 -6.18 23.11 -5.34
C LEU A 399 -5.39 22.44 -4.22
N PHE A 400 -5.37 21.10 -4.17
CA PHE A 400 -4.67 20.33 -3.13
C PHE A 400 -3.36 19.74 -3.64
N ALA A 401 -3.42 19.05 -4.77
CA ALA A 401 -2.31 18.31 -5.34
C ALA A 401 -1.42 19.19 -6.24
N VAL A 402 -0.26 18.63 -6.58
CA VAL A 402 0.57 19.18 -7.66
C VAL A 402 -0.12 18.84 -8.98
N ALA A 403 -0.44 19.86 -9.78
CA ALA A 403 -1.11 19.67 -11.06
C ALA A 403 -0.38 20.42 -12.17
N GLY A 404 -0.28 19.77 -13.33
CA GLY A 404 0.15 20.40 -14.57
C GLY A 404 -0.89 20.18 -15.65
N LYS A 405 -1.33 21.26 -16.31
CA LYS A 405 -2.32 21.22 -17.39
C LYS A 405 -1.76 21.93 -18.62
N SER A 406 -1.66 21.18 -19.70
CA SER A 406 -1.30 21.71 -21.01
C SER A 406 -2.53 22.21 -21.75
N SER A 407 -2.39 23.27 -22.55
CA SER A 407 -3.38 23.68 -23.54
C SER A 407 -3.39 22.81 -24.80
N ASP A 408 -2.32 22.06 -25.04
CA ASP A 408 -2.17 21.15 -26.18
C ASP A 408 -2.36 19.69 -25.72
N SER A 409 -3.26 18.96 -26.40
CA SER A 409 -3.61 17.56 -26.09
C SER A 409 -2.48 16.56 -26.38
N LEU A 410 -1.48 16.93 -27.17
CA LEU A 410 -0.30 16.12 -27.50
C LEU A 410 0.92 16.47 -26.65
N VAL A 411 0.77 17.40 -25.70
CA VAL A 411 1.80 17.73 -24.69
C VAL A 411 1.24 17.40 -23.31
N ALA A 412 1.78 16.36 -22.68
CA ALA A 412 1.33 15.90 -21.38
C ALA A 412 2.31 16.30 -20.27
N TYR A 413 1.82 16.91 -19.20
CA TYR A 413 2.60 17.11 -17.99
C TYR A 413 2.97 15.76 -17.37
N SER A 414 4.27 15.56 -17.11
CA SER A 414 4.83 14.26 -16.66
C SER A 414 5.50 14.33 -15.29
N GLY A 415 5.74 15.52 -14.75
CA GLY A 415 6.30 15.70 -13.41
C GLY A 415 7.08 17.01 -13.25
N VAL A 416 7.60 17.22 -12.04
CA VAL A 416 8.41 18.39 -11.65
C VAL A 416 9.49 17.98 -10.66
N THR A 417 10.35 18.94 -10.32
CA THR A 417 11.24 18.85 -9.16
C THR A 417 10.88 19.93 -8.14
N ASP A 418 11.46 19.88 -6.94
CA ASP A 418 11.21 20.89 -5.89
C ASP A 418 11.69 22.31 -6.24
N LYS A 419 12.40 22.45 -7.36
CA LYS A 419 12.89 23.71 -7.91
C LYS A 419 11.93 24.36 -8.91
N THR A 420 10.95 23.60 -9.41
CA THR A 420 9.95 24.13 -10.33
C THR A 420 9.05 25.11 -9.58
N SER A 421 8.95 26.34 -10.07
CA SER A 421 8.06 27.37 -9.49
C SER A 421 6.65 27.23 -10.07
N PRO A 422 5.56 27.45 -9.31
CA PRO A 422 4.20 27.54 -9.86
C PRO A 422 4.07 28.66 -10.90
N GLY A 423 3.42 28.40 -12.03
CA GLY A 423 3.32 29.37 -13.12
C GLY A 423 2.82 28.80 -14.44
N ALA A 424 2.73 29.65 -15.45
CA ALA A 424 2.34 29.30 -16.80
C ALA A 424 3.56 29.35 -17.72
N TYR A 425 3.85 28.25 -18.40
CA TYR A 425 5.06 28.07 -19.20
C TYR A 425 4.74 27.84 -20.67
N ALA A 426 5.15 28.77 -21.53
CA ALA A 426 5.03 28.58 -22.98
C ALA A 426 5.94 27.43 -23.44
N VAL A 427 5.44 26.58 -24.33
CA VAL A 427 6.15 25.42 -24.88
C VAL A 427 6.28 25.59 -26.38
N ASN A 428 7.49 25.41 -26.89
CA ASN A 428 7.76 25.37 -28.33
C ASN A 428 8.59 24.13 -28.64
N VAL A 429 8.21 23.39 -29.68
CA VAL A 429 8.87 22.14 -30.09
C VAL A 429 9.55 22.34 -31.43
N THR A 430 10.87 22.17 -31.47
CA THR A 430 11.70 22.34 -32.67
C THR A 430 12.03 21.02 -33.35
N GLN A 431 11.91 19.89 -32.63
CA GLN A 431 12.10 18.55 -33.18
C GLN A 431 11.22 17.56 -32.42
N LEU A 432 10.52 16.67 -33.13
CA LEU A 432 9.82 15.55 -32.51
C LEU A 432 10.75 14.38 -32.26
N ALA A 433 10.43 13.59 -31.23
CA ALA A 433 11.13 12.34 -31.00
C ALA A 433 10.79 11.31 -32.08
N THR A 434 11.78 10.57 -32.54
CA THR A 434 11.59 9.46 -33.48
C THR A 434 12.06 8.14 -32.86
N LYS A 435 11.60 7.04 -33.43
CA LYS A 435 11.99 5.68 -33.03
C LYS A 435 13.17 5.21 -33.87
N GLY A 436 14.04 4.41 -33.27
CA GLY A 436 15.09 3.72 -34.00
C GLY A 436 14.51 2.66 -34.91
N SER A 437 15.00 2.57 -36.14
CA SER A 437 14.52 1.60 -37.12
C SER A 437 15.61 1.13 -38.07
N THR A 438 15.47 -0.11 -38.54
CA THR A 438 16.23 -0.66 -39.67
C THR A 438 15.23 -1.11 -40.72
N THR A 439 15.37 -0.59 -41.94
CA THR A 439 14.55 -0.99 -43.09
C THR A 439 15.43 -1.71 -44.09
N ALA A 440 14.92 -2.83 -44.62
CA ALA A 440 15.60 -3.59 -45.64
C ALA A 440 15.73 -2.79 -46.95
N SER A 441 16.82 -3.04 -47.66
CA SER A 441 17.10 -2.48 -48.99
C SER A 441 16.35 -3.22 -50.11
N GLY A 442 15.75 -4.38 -49.80
CA GLY A 442 14.95 -5.18 -50.72
C GLY A 442 14.16 -6.26 -49.99
N ALA A 443 13.41 -7.08 -50.73
CA ALA A 443 12.73 -8.24 -50.17
C ALA A 443 13.72 -9.31 -49.69
N PRO A 444 13.35 -10.18 -48.74
CA PRO A 444 14.20 -11.30 -48.33
C PRO A 444 14.59 -12.19 -49.51
N THR A 445 15.83 -12.67 -49.55
CA THR A 445 16.34 -13.49 -50.67
C THR A 445 15.70 -14.88 -50.74
N SER A 446 15.19 -15.38 -49.60
CA SER A 446 14.51 -16.65 -49.44
C SER A 446 13.49 -16.57 -48.30
N LEU A 447 12.34 -17.23 -48.49
CA LEU A 447 11.33 -17.43 -47.44
C LEU A 447 11.44 -18.83 -46.79
N LEU A 448 12.37 -19.66 -47.24
CA LEU A 448 12.72 -20.92 -46.58
C LEU A 448 13.73 -20.62 -45.46
N ILE A 449 13.34 -20.94 -44.23
CA ILE A 449 14.21 -20.93 -43.06
C ILE A 449 14.57 -22.37 -42.69
N ASP A 450 15.85 -22.68 -42.66
CA ASP A 450 16.43 -23.98 -42.27
C ASP A 450 17.70 -23.77 -41.42
N ALA A 451 18.42 -24.85 -41.10
CA ALA A 451 19.63 -24.79 -40.27
C ALA A 451 20.75 -23.87 -40.82
N SER A 452 20.72 -23.49 -42.11
CA SER A 452 21.71 -22.60 -42.72
C SER A 452 21.42 -21.12 -42.49
N ASN A 453 20.20 -20.74 -42.11
CA ASN A 453 19.77 -19.34 -42.00
C ASN A 453 18.76 -19.07 -40.85
N ASP A 454 18.73 -19.92 -39.81
CA ASP A 454 17.79 -19.85 -38.70
C ASP A 454 18.24 -19.01 -37.50
N THR A 455 19.41 -18.36 -37.53
CA THR A 455 19.93 -17.53 -36.41
C THR A 455 20.11 -16.07 -36.79
N LEU A 456 19.76 -15.17 -35.86
CA LEU A 456 19.94 -13.73 -35.99
C LEU A 456 20.50 -13.14 -34.68
N ASP A 457 21.56 -12.36 -34.78
CA ASP A 457 22.12 -11.58 -33.68
C ASP A 457 21.52 -10.18 -33.70
N VAL A 458 20.61 -9.94 -32.77
CA VAL A 458 19.79 -8.73 -32.66
C VAL A 458 20.39 -7.77 -31.64
N GLN A 459 20.43 -6.49 -32.00
CA GLN A 459 20.78 -5.39 -31.09
C GLN A 459 19.61 -4.41 -31.00
N ILE A 460 18.94 -4.38 -29.84
CA ILE A 460 17.79 -3.52 -29.57
C ILE A 460 18.10 -2.61 -28.39
N ASP A 461 17.96 -1.29 -28.59
CA ASP A 461 18.15 -0.24 -27.57
C ASP A 461 19.45 -0.40 -26.74
N GLY A 462 20.56 -0.76 -27.40
CA GLY A 462 21.87 -0.95 -26.78
C GLY A 462 22.11 -2.33 -26.13
N LYS A 463 21.15 -3.26 -26.21
CA LYS A 463 21.27 -4.66 -25.73
C LYS A 463 21.41 -5.62 -26.90
N THR A 464 22.08 -6.75 -26.70
CA THR A 464 22.28 -7.78 -27.72
C THR A 464 21.73 -9.14 -27.29
N ALA A 465 21.24 -9.92 -28.25
CA ALA A 465 20.85 -11.32 -28.06
C ALA A 465 20.91 -12.09 -29.39
N THR A 466 21.07 -13.41 -29.31
CA THR A 466 20.90 -14.28 -30.48
C THR A 466 19.54 -14.95 -30.41
N ILE A 467 18.76 -14.85 -31.48
CA ILE A 467 17.47 -15.53 -31.61
C ILE A 467 17.56 -16.65 -32.64
N LYS A 468 16.75 -17.67 -32.45
CA LYS A 468 16.58 -18.78 -33.39
C LYS A 468 15.16 -18.80 -33.95
N LEU A 469 15.04 -18.69 -35.27
CA LEU A 469 13.79 -18.75 -36.03
C LEU A 469 13.31 -20.20 -36.16
N GLY A 470 12.00 -20.41 -36.24
CA GLY A 470 11.43 -21.71 -36.60
C GLY A 470 11.82 -22.11 -38.03
N GLN A 471 12.29 -23.34 -38.21
CA GLN A 471 12.59 -23.85 -39.54
C GLN A 471 11.29 -24.23 -40.28
N ALA A 472 10.98 -23.50 -41.34
CA ALA A 472 9.78 -23.66 -42.16
C ALA A 472 9.91 -22.88 -43.47
N THR A 473 9.03 -23.15 -44.43
CA THR A 473 8.80 -22.23 -45.56
C THR A 473 7.69 -21.26 -45.20
N TYR A 474 8.01 -19.98 -45.07
CA TYR A 474 7.04 -18.93 -44.77
C TYR A 474 6.28 -18.53 -46.03
N ALA A 475 4.96 -18.39 -45.93
CA ALA A 475 4.10 -18.09 -47.07
C ALA A 475 4.33 -16.67 -47.64
N SER A 476 4.85 -15.75 -46.83
CA SER A 476 5.16 -14.37 -47.23
C SER A 476 6.21 -13.73 -46.33
N ALA A 477 6.78 -12.60 -46.78
CA ALA A 477 7.64 -11.75 -45.96
C ALA A 477 6.92 -11.25 -44.69
N ALA A 478 5.59 -11.07 -44.73
CA ALA A 478 4.81 -10.70 -43.55
C ALA A 478 4.74 -11.82 -42.50
N THR A 479 4.61 -13.08 -42.93
CA THR A 479 4.65 -14.23 -41.99
C THR A 479 6.04 -14.44 -41.40
N LEU A 480 7.10 -14.17 -42.17
CA LEU A 480 8.48 -14.17 -41.65
C LEU A 480 8.71 -13.00 -40.68
N ALA A 481 8.19 -11.81 -40.99
CA ALA A 481 8.23 -10.65 -40.10
C ALA A 481 7.57 -10.95 -38.73
N ALA A 482 6.41 -11.61 -38.74
CA ALA A 482 5.70 -12.00 -37.52
C ALA A 482 6.52 -13.00 -36.67
N GLU A 483 7.21 -13.94 -37.30
CA GLU A 483 8.14 -14.84 -36.60
C GLU A 483 9.29 -14.06 -35.96
N ILE A 484 9.98 -13.23 -36.75
CA ILE A 484 11.12 -12.43 -36.27
C ILE A 484 10.67 -11.55 -35.09
N GLN A 485 9.53 -10.88 -35.21
CA GLN A 485 8.95 -10.07 -34.14
C GLN A 485 8.70 -10.91 -32.87
N THR A 486 8.10 -12.09 -33.02
CA THR A 486 7.80 -12.98 -31.90
C THR A 486 9.07 -13.44 -31.20
N LYS A 487 10.09 -13.81 -31.96
CA LYS A 487 11.37 -14.27 -31.42
C LYS A 487 12.14 -13.14 -30.73
N ILE A 488 12.19 -11.94 -31.31
CA ILE A 488 12.82 -10.77 -30.66
C ILE A 488 12.07 -10.42 -29.38
N ASN A 489 10.74 -10.26 -29.44
CA ASN A 489 9.95 -9.84 -28.27
C ASN A 489 9.86 -10.92 -27.17
N GLY A 490 10.17 -12.18 -27.50
CA GLY A 490 10.29 -13.29 -26.54
C GLY A 490 11.62 -13.34 -25.79
N VAL A 491 12.63 -12.52 -26.16
CA VAL A 491 13.92 -12.49 -25.47
C VAL A 491 13.79 -11.81 -24.11
N ALA A 492 14.10 -12.55 -23.04
CA ALA A 492 14.02 -12.04 -21.67
C ALA A 492 14.87 -10.78 -21.44
N ALA A 493 16.06 -10.68 -22.05
CA ALA A 493 16.96 -9.53 -21.93
C ALA A 493 16.39 -8.22 -22.50
N PHE A 494 15.42 -8.29 -23.44
CA PHE A 494 14.72 -7.11 -23.95
C PHE A 494 13.44 -6.84 -23.16
N ALA A 495 12.68 -7.89 -22.88
CA ALA A 495 11.41 -7.81 -22.15
C ALA A 495 11.59 -7.24 -20.73
N SER A 496 12.66 -7.61 -20.02
CA SER A 496 12.94 -7.11 -18.66
C SER A 496 13.16 -5.59 -18.59
N GLU A 497 13.56 -4.98 -19.71
CA GLU A 497 13.83 -3.53 -19.84
C GLU A 497 12.71 -2.80 -20.61
N GLY A 498 11.61 -3.50 -20.92
CA GLY A 498 10.49 -2.97 -21.70
C GLY A 498 10.84 -2.65 -23.16
N SER A 499 11.96 -3.16 -23.68
CA SER A 499 12.32 -3.05 -25.10
C SER A 499 11.57 -4.11 -25.92
N SER A 500 10.96 -3.69 -27.01
CA SER A 500 10.33 -4.58 -27.99
C SER A 500 10.39 -3.93 -29.37
N VAL A 501 10.13 -4.72 -30.41
CA VAL A 501 10.09 -4.23 -31.78
C VAL A 501 8.74 -4.51 -32.43
N ALA A 502 8.39 -3.66 -33.39
CA ALA A 502 7.45 -3.97 -34.44
C ALA A 502 8.23 -4.35 -35.70
N VAL A 503 7.94 -5.52 -36.28
CA VAL A 503 8.49 -5.94 -37.57
C VAL A 503 7.37 -5.97 -38.58
N THR A 504 7.44 -5.09 -39.58
CA THR A 504 6.43 -4.95 -40.63
C THR A 504 7.00 -5.31 -41.99
N SER A 505 6.13 -5.64 -42.93
CA SER A 505 6.48 -5.91 -44.32
C SER A 505 5.58 -5.10 -45.23
N THR A 506 6.12 -4.08 -45.90
CA THR A 506 5.39 -3.26 -46.87
C THR A 506 6.00 -3.47 -48.25
N GLY A 507 5.22 -3.96 -49.22
CA GLY A 507 5.75 -4.28 -50.55
C GLY A 507 6.83 -5.37 -50.55
N GLY A 508 6.83 -6.26 -49.54
CA GLY A 508 7.83 -7.31 -49.36
C GLY A 508 9.11 -6.87 -48.64
N ILE A 509 9.27 -5.57 -48.35
CA ILE A 509 10.42 -5.01 -47.64
C ILE A 509 10.16 -5.03 -46.15
N LEU A 510 11.09 -5.64 -45.39
CA LEU A 510 11.02 -5.71 -43.94
C LEU A 510 11.45 -4.38 -43.30
N SER A 511 10.73 -3.94 -42.27
CA SER A 511 11.15 -2.84 -41.40
C SER A 511 11.02 -3.25 -39.94
N ILE A 512 12.10 -3.06 -39.18
CA ILE A 512 12.19 -3.36 -37.76
C ILE A 512 12.25 -2.02 -37.04
N THR A 513 11.27 -1.74 -36.19
CA THR A 513 11.18 -0.47 -35.46
C THR A 513 11.10 -0.74 -33.97
N SER A 514 11.94 -0.07 -33.17
CA SER A 514 11.89 -0.16 -31.70
C SER A 514 10.59 0.45 -31.16
N ASN A 515 10.10 -0.05 -30.03
CA ASN A 515 8.97 0.55 -29.33
C ASN A 515 9.34 1.86 -28.60
N LYS A 516 10.64 2.07 -28.31
CA LYS A 516 11.16 3.26 -27.63
C LYS A 516 11.36 4.44 -28.59
N TYR A 517 11.53 5.62 -28.03
CA TYR A 517 11.81 6.86 -28.75
C TYR A 517 13.13 7.44 -28.25
N GLY A 518 13.78 8.27 -29.07
CA GLY A 518 14.98 8.99 -28.67
C GLY A 518 16.28 8.42 -29.21
N SER A 519 17.38 9.07 -28.87
CA SER A 519 18.74 8.69 -29.30
C SER A 519 19.17 7.30 -28.84
N VAL A 520 18.61 6.81 -27.73
CA VAL A 520 18.84 5.45 -27.22
C VAL A 520 18.07 4.38 -28.00
N SER A 521 17.05 4.78 -28.76
CA SER A 521 16.21 3.84 -29.51
C SER A 521 16.94 3.34 -30.74
N THR A 522 17.18 2.03 -30.79
CA THR A 522 17.86 1.35 -31.90
C THR A 522 17.23 -0.01 -32.12
N ALA A 523 17.17 -0.46 -33.38
CA ALA A 523 16.60 -1.76 -33.72
C ALA A 523 17.35 -2.37 -34.90
N ASN A 524 18.40 -3.13 -34.60
CA ASN A 524 19.35 -3.64 -35.58
C ASN A 524 19.43 -5.16 -35.52
N ILE A 525 19.68 -5.81 -36.66
CA ILE A 525 20.24 -7.16 -36.73
C ILE A 525 21.67 -6.99 -37.23
N THR A 526 22.61 -7.48 -36.45
CA THR A 526 24.03 -7.19 -36.60
C THR A 526 24.81 -8.37 -37.20
N ALA A 527 24.36 -9.59 -36.94
CA ALA A 527 24.99 -10.83 -37.42
C ALA A 527 23.98 -12.01 -37.37
N GLY A 528 24.48 -13.24 -37.48
CA GLY A 528 23.69 -14.47 -37.58
C GLY A 528 23.66 -15.03 -39.00
N ASN A 529 23.56 -16.36 -39.13
CA ASN A 529 23.59 -17.03 -40.44
C ASN A 529 22.40 -16.65 -41.34
N GLY A 530 21.30 -16.15 -40.75
CA GLY A 530 20.12 -15.67 -41.47
C GLY A 530 20.12 -14.18 -41.80
N ALA A 531 21.08 -13.38 -41.30
CA ALA A 531 21.01 -11.93 -41.43
C ALA A 531 21.09 -11.44 -42.88
N ALA A 532 21.97 -12.06 -43.69
CA ALA A 532 22.12 -11.73 -45.11
C ALA A 532 20.83 -12.01 -45.91
N ASN A 533 20.03 -13.00 -45.49
CA ASN A 533 18.76 -13.32 -46.13
C ASN A 533 17.76 -12.16 -46.09
N LEU A 534 17.86 -11.30 -45.06
CA LEU A 534 16.87 -10.25 -44.80
C LEU A 534 17.13 -8.94 -45.56
N ASN A 535 18.25 -8.82 -46.29
CA ASN A 535 18.64 -7.62 -47.06
C ASN A 535 18.56 -6.31 -46.26
N LEU A 536 18.89 -6.34 -44.96
CA LEU A 536 18.74 -5.20 -44.05
C LEU A 536 19.66 -4.04 -44.44
N GLY A 537 19.12 -2.82 -44.43
CA GLY A 537 19.91 -1.60 -44.59
C GLY A 537 20.64 -1.20 -43.30
N THR A 538 21.26 -0.02 -43.31
CA THR A 538 21.86 0.56 -42.11
C THR A 538 20.77 1.03 -41.16
N GLY A 539 20.83 0.60 -39.90
CA GLY A 539 19.92 1.09 -38.86
C GLY A 539 20.08 2.58 -38.61
N VAL A 540 18.95 3.27 -38.45
CA VAL A 540 18.85 4.68 -38.09
C VAL A 540 18.42 4.76 -36.63
N ALA A 541 19.22 5.41 -35.79
CA ALA A 541 18.85 5.67 -34.40
C ALA A 541 17.68 6.66 -34.33
N GLY A 542 16.87 6.53 -33.28
CA GLY A 542 15.84 7.54 -32.99
C GLY A 542 16.46 8.89 -32.65
N LEU A 543 15.65 9.93 -32.68
CA LEU A 543 16.01 11.28 -32.27
C LEU A 543 15.21 11.66 -31.03
N ASP A 544 15.82 12.40 -30.11
CA ASP A 544 15.11 12.96 -28.95
C ASP A 544 14.26 14.17 -29.37
N VAL A 545 13.19 14.43 -28.61
CA VAL A 545 12.44 15.69 -28.74
C VAL A 545 13.35 16.88 -28.43
N ALA A 546 13.24 17.97 -29.18
CA ALA A 546 13.92 19.23 -28.89
C ALA A 546 12.94 20.39 -28.88
N GLY A 547 13.21 21.41 -28.06
CA GLY A 547 12.32 22.54 -27.90
C GLY A 547 12.73 23.49 -26.79
N THR A 548 11.87 24.46 -26.50
CA THR A 548 12.02 25.40 -25.39
C THR A 548 10.83 25.33 -24.44
N ILE A 549 11.11 25.57 -23.15
CA ILE A 549 10.10 25.78 -22.12
C ILE A 549 10.37 27.16 -21.53
N ASN A 550 9.35 28.02 -21.55
CA ASN A 550 9.43 29.41 -21.13
C ASN A 550 10.55 30.19 -21.85
N GLY A 551 10.71 29.95 -23.15
CA GLY A 551 11.74 30.56 -23.99
C GLY A 551 13.17 30.07 -23.75
N THR A 552 13.40 29.14 -22.80
CA THR A 552 14.72 28.55 -22.53
C THR A 552 14.81 27.16 -23.15
N ALA A 553 15.92 26.83 -23.81
CA ALA A 553 16.14 25.49 -24.38
C ALA A 553 16.01 24.40 -23.32
N ALA A 554 15.12 23.44 -23.57
CA ALA A 554 14.86 22.32 -22.68
C ALA A 554 15.74 21.11 -23.04
N VAL A 555 15.94 20.20 -22.08
CA VAL A 555 16.68 18.95 -22.28
C VAL A 555 15.71 17.88 -22.76
N GLY A 556 15.93 17.37 -23.96
CA GLY A 556 15.17 16.26 -24.54
C GLY A 556 15.72 14.89 -24.15
N LEU A 557 14.83 13.96 -23.81
CA LEU A 557 15.14 12.54 -23.67
C LEU A 557 13.94 11.71 -24.12
N GLY A 558 14.08 10.99 -25.23
CA GLY A 558 12.96 10.34 -25.90
C GLY A 558 11.89 11.38 -26.25
N GLN A 559 10.66 11.15 -25.78
CA GLN A 559 9.55 12.09 -25.93
C GLN A 559 9.47 13.16 -24.84
N VAL A 560 10.36 13.14 -23.84
CA VAL A 560 10.26 14.01 -22.67
C VAL A 560 11.14 15.24 -22.81
N LEU A 561 10.55 16.43 -22.80
CA LEU A 561 11.24 17.71 -22.60
C LEU A 561 11.31 18.03 -21.12
N THR A 562 12.52 18.33 -20.63
CA THR A 562 12.77 18.74 -19.25
C THR A 562 13.26 20.19 -19.18
N GLY A 563 12.61 21.02 -18.37
CA GLY A 563 13.00 22.42 -18.19
C GLY A 563 14.42 22.56 -17.65
N ALA A 564 15.20 23.46 -18.25
CA ALA A 564 16.61 23.65 -17.94
C ALA A 564 16.86 24.21 -16.53
N LYS A 565 18.10 24.09 -16.05
CA LYS A 565 18.52 24.64 -14.76
C LYS A 565 18.46 26.17 -14.73
N ASN A 566 18.35 26.74 -13.52
CA ASN A 566 18.43 28.17 -13.23
C ASN A 566 17.29 29.02 -13.85
N ASN A 567 16.12 28.44 -14.07
CA ASN A 567 14.92 29.18 -14.46
C ASN A 567 13.68 28.66 -13.72
N ALA A 568 12.57 29.40 -13.78
CA ALA A 568 11.33 29.06 -13.07
C ALA A 568 10.75 27.68 -13.46
N ALA A 569 11.00 27.24 -14.69
CA ALA A 569 10.58 25.94 -15.21
C ALA A 569 11.57 24.81 -14.89
N GLU A 570 12.61 25.03 -14.06
CA GLU A 570 13.64 24.02 -13.79
C GLU A 570 13.02 22.70 -13.33
N GLY A 571 13.31 21.64 -14.09
CA GLY A 571 12.88 20.28 -13.76
C GLY A 571 11.42 19.94 -14.06
N ILE A 572 10.63 20.84 -14.67
CA ILE A 572 9.33 20.43 -15.23
C ILE A 572 9.56 19.45 -16.37
N LYS A 573 8.79 18.36 -16.41
CA LYS A 573 8.87 17.32 -17.44
C LYS A 573 7.58 17.27 -18.23
N LEU A 574 7.71 17.35 -19.56
CA LEU A 574 6.59 17.35 -20.50
C LEU A 574 6.81 16.26 -21.54
N THR A 575 5.88 15.33 -21.68
CA THR A 575 5.91 14.32 -22.75
C THR A 575 5.21 14.86 -23.98
N VAL A 576 5.92 14.90 -25.11
CA VAL A 576 5.40 15.33 -26.41
C VAL A 576 5.19 14.10 -27.28
N THR A 577 3.93 13.78 -27.57
CA THR A 577 3.56 12.54 -28.28
C THR A 577 3.47 12.70 -29.80
N GLY A 578 3.51 13.92 -30.32
CA GLY A 578 3.48 14.22 -31.76
C GLY A 578 3.00 15.63 -32.09
N GLY A 579 2.58 15.86 -33.34
CA GLY A 579 1.99 17.11 -33.83
C GLY A 579 2.94 18.01 -34.62
N SER A 580 2.51 19.21 -34.99
CA SER A 580 3.34 20.16 -35.73
C SER A 580 4.51 20.70 -34.88
N LEU A 581 5.59 21.09 -35.55
CA LEU A 581 6.67 21.87 -34.93
C LEU A 581 6.23 23.32 -34.72
N GLY A 582 6.88 24.03 -33.79
CA GLY A 582 6.58 25.40 -33.42
C GLY A 582 5.88 25.53 -32.06
N ASP A 583 5.04 26.55 -31.92
CA ASP A 583 4.36 26.87 -30.67
C ASP A 583 3.31 25.81 -30.31
N ARG A 584 3.43 25.26 -29.10
CA ARG A 584 2.57 24.20 -28.54
C ARG A 584 1.74 24.70 -27.36
N GLY A 585 1.51 26.01 -27.30
CA GLY A 585 0.74 26.67 -26.26
C GLY A 585 1.45 26.70 -24.90
N THR A 586 0.68 26.57 -23.82
CA THR A 586 1.13 26.84 -22.45
C THR A 586 0.82 25.66 -21.53
N VAL A 587 1.79 25.33 -20.69
CA VAL A 587 1.62 24.41 -19.56
C VAL A 587 1.50 25.20 -18.27
N ASN A 588 0.34 25.09 -17.63
CA ASN A 588 0.05 25.68 -16.33
C ASN A 588 0.43 24.68 -15.25
N TYR A 589 1.34 25.06 -14.38
CA TYR A 589 1.79 24.26 -13.24
C TYR A 589 1.38 24.94 -11.94
N SER A 590 0.60 24.23 -11.12
CA SER A 590 0.18 24.69 -9.80
C SER A 590 0.72 23.78 -8.70
N GLN A 591 1.09 24.40 -7.59
CA GLN A 591 1.40 23.70 -6.35
C GLN A 591 0.27 23.93 -5.36
N GLY A 592 -0.63 22.95 -5.22
CA GLY A 592 -1.77 23.03 -4.32
C GLY A 592 -1.39 23.07 -2.84
N TYR A 593 -2.37 23.40 -1.99
CA TYR A 593 -2.20 23.55 -0.54
C TYR A 593 -1.60 22.32 0.12
N ALA A 594 -1.99 21.11 -0.30
CA ALA A 594 -1.50 19.88 0.33
C ALA A 594 0.00 19.68 0.07
N ALA A 595 0.48 20.00 -1.14
CA ALA A 595 1.91 19.98 -1.46
C ALA A 595 2.69 21.05 -0.66
N GLN A 596 2.15 22.26 -0.56
CA GLN A 596 2.78 23.34 0.22
C GLN A 596 2.85 22.99 1.72
N PHE A 597 1.77 22.46 2.29
CA PHE A 597 1.77 21.99 3.68
C PHE A 597 2.70 20.79 3.89
N ASN A 598 2.77 19.86 2.94
CA ASN A 598 3.70 18.74 3.07
C ASN A 598 5.15 19.22 3.10
N LYS A 599 5.53 20.18 2.24
CA LYS A 599 6.86 20.82 2.26
C LYS A 599 7.12 21.54 3.59
N LEU A 600 6.15 22.30 4.07
CA LEU A 600 6.26 23.05 5.33
C LEU A 600 6.41 22.12 6.55
N THR A 601 5.54 21.12 6.67
CA THR A 601 5.57 20.14 7.76
C THR A 601 6.82 19.29 7.73
N THR A 602 7.31 18.90 6.55
CA THR A 602 8.63 18.25 6.39
C THR A 602 9.74 19.10 6.96
N THR A 603 9.74 20.41 6.69
CA THR A 603 10.74 21.35 7.22
C THR A 603 10.66 21.47 8.75
N PHE A 604 9.46 21.44 9.32
CA PHE A 604 9.30 21.46 10.79
C PHE A 604 9.74 20.17 11.47
N LEU A 605 9.51 19.02 10.82
CA LEU A 605 9.78 17.69 11.36
C LEU A 605 11.19 17.17 11.05
N ALA A 606 11.93 17.85 10.18
CA ALA A 606 13.30 17.52 9.83
C ALA A 606 14.20 17.40 11.08
N SER A 607 15.26 16.60 10.97
CA SER A 607 16.23 16.39 12.05
C SER A 607 16.93 17.68 12.49
N ASP A 608 17.11 18.62 11.55
CA ASP A 608 17.65 19.96 11.73
C ASP A 608 16.55 21.05 11.78
N GLY A 609 15.29 20.65 11.74
CA GLY A 609 14.13 21.55 11.78
C GLY A 609 13.96 22.27 13.12
N LEU A 610 13.13 23.32 13.11
CA LEU A 610 12.90 24.21 14.27
C LEU A 610 12.50 23.47 15.55
N ILE A 611 11.66 22.44 15.44
CA ILE A 611 11.19 21.66 16.59
C ILE A 611 12.36 20.84 17.15
N SER A 612 13.06 20.11 16.29
CA SER A 612 14.23 19.30 16.67
C SER A 612 15.32 20.15 17.33
N ALA A 613 15.64 21.33 16.75
CA ALA A 613 16.60 22.27 17.32
C ALA A 613 16.18 22.74 18.73
N ARG A 614 14.89 23.08 18.94
CA ARG A 614 14.39 23.53 20.24
C ARG A 614 14.39 22.40 21.27
N THR A 615 13.93 21.21 20.90
CA THR A 615 13.96 20.01 21.74
C THR A 615 15.38 19.63 22.14
N ASN A 616 16.34 19.68 21.22
CA ASN A 616 17.75 19.41 21.51
C ASN A 616 18.33 20.43 22.49
N GLY A 617 18.02 21.73 22.32
CA GLY A 617 18.43 22.77 23.26
C GLY A 617 17.84 22.60 24.66
N LEU A 618 16.56 22.19 24.75
CA LEU A 618 15.92 21.87 26.04
C LEU A 618 16.57 20.65 26.70
N ASN A 619 16.86 19.59 25.96
CA ASN A 619 17.54 18.40 26.48
C ASN A 619 18.96 18.70 26.98
N ALA A 620 19.72 19.50 26.24
CA ALA A 620 21.04 19.94 26.68
C ALA A 620 20.97 20.76 27.97
N SER A 621 19.98 21.66 28.07
CA SER A 621 19.75 22.46 29.27
C SER A 621 19.30 21.60 30.45
N LEU A 622 18.45 20.59 30.21
CA LEU A 622 18.03 19.62 31.22
C LEU A 622 19.24 18.86 31.76
N LYS A 623 20.10 18.35 30.89
CA LYS A 623 21.34 17.66 31.28
C LYS A 623 22.26 18.55 32.13
N SER A 624 22.38 19.83 31.78
CA SER A 624 23.13 20.78 32.60
C SER A 624 22.48 21.04 33.96
N LEU A 625 21.16 21.18 34.03
CA LEU A 625 20.43 21.38 35.28
C LEU A 625 20.54 20.16 36.19
N THR A 626 20.42 18.94 35.65
CA THR A 626 20.61 17.69 36.40
C THR A 626 22.01 17.65 37.01
N LYS A 627 23.05 17.98 36.24
CA LYS A 627 24.43 18.05 36.76
C LYS A 627 24.59 19.10 37.86
N SER A 628 24.02 20.30 37.69
CA SER A 628 24.04 21.34 38.71
C SER A 628 23.32 20.93 39.99
N ARG A 629 22.20 20.20 39.87
CA ARG A 629 21.44 19.67 41.00
C ARG A 629 22.23 18.59 41.75
N GLU A 630 22.90 17.69 41.04
CA GLU A 630 23.77 16.66 41.63
C GLU A 630 24.92 17.29 42.42
N LEU A 631 25.58 18.31 41.86
CA LEU A 631 26.63 19.06 42.55
C LEU A 631 26.09 19.79 43.78
N ALA A 632 24.93 20.44 43.67
CA ALA A 632 24.30 21.13 44.80
C ALA A 632 23.92 20.14 45.92
N ASN A 633 23.38 18.98 45.59
CA ASN A 633 23.09 17.91 46.55
C ASN A 633 24.36 17.39 47.24
N ALA A 634 25.43 17.16 46.48
CA ALA A 634 26.72 16.73 47.04
C ALA A 634 27.28 17.77 48.02
N ASN A 635 27.18 19.06 47.68
CA ASN A 635 27.58 20.16 48.57
C ASN A 635 26.72 20.24 49.83
N LEU A 636 25.39 20.04 49.69
CA LEU A 636 24.45 20.06 50.81
C LEU A 636 24.78 18.97 51.84
N VAL A 637 25.17 17.77 51.40
CA VAL A 637 25.66 16.69 52.30
C VAL A 637 26.92 17.12 53.07
N GLN A 638 27.85 17.82 52.42
CA GLN A 638 29.06 18.32 53.11
C GLN A 638 28.75 19.44 54.10
N ILE A 639 27.81 20.33 53.76
CA ILE A 639 27.32 21.38 54.67
C ILE A 639 26.65 20.75 55.89
N GLU A 640 25.80 19.74 55.72
CA GLU A 640 25.17 19.02 56.83
C GLU A 640 26.22 18.41 57.75
N LYS A 641 27.22 17.72 57.19
CA LYS A 641 28.33 17.14 57.96
C LYS A 641 29.07 18.21 58.76
N ARG A 642 29.34 19.37 58.16
CA ARG A 642 29.97 20.51 58.84
C ARG A 642 29.11 21.03 60.00
N TYR A 643 27.82 21.25 59.77
CA TYR A 643 26.90 21.69 60.82
C TYR A 643 26.84 20.66 61.96
N ARG A 644 26.75 19.36 61.66
CA ARG A 644 26.78 18.30 62.69
C ARG A 644 28.06 18.33 63.53
N ILE A 645 29.23 18.55 62.93
CA ILE A 645 30.51 18.69 63.66
C ILE A 645 30.52 19.95 64.53
N GLN A 646 30.10 21.09 63.98
CA GLN A 646 30.10 22.38 64.69
C GLN A 646 29.15 22.36 65.88
N PHE A 647 27.90 21.92 65.68
CA PHE A 647 26.91 21.82 66.75
C PHE A 647 27.25 20.71 67.76
N GLY A 648 27.85 19.59 67.33
CA GLY A 648 28.34 18.57 68.26
C GLY A 648 29.51 19.05 69.12
N SER A 649 30.41 19.87 68.55
CA SER A 649 31.50 20.51 69.30
C SER A 649 30.99 21.54 70.29
N LEU A 650 29.98 22.32 69.89
CA LEU A 650 29.29 23.29 70.74
C LEU A 650 28.55 22.61 71.90
N ASP A 651 27.85 21.50 71.65
CA ASP A 651 27.20 20.67 72.68
C ASP A 651 28.23 20.13 73.70
N THR A 652 29.39 19.66 73.21
CA THR A 652 30.50 19.21 74.06
C THR A 652 31.08 20.34 74.90
N MET A 653 31.27 21.53 74.32
CA MET A 653 31.75 22.72 75.03
C MET A 653 30.75 23.17 76.10
N LEU A 654 29.47 23.24 75.76
CA LEU A 654 28.40 23.56 76.70
C LEU A 654 28.33 22.55 77.84
N SER A 655 28.42 21.25 77.55
CA SER A 655 28.44 20.21 78.58
C SER A 655 29.65 20.36 79.52
N LYS A 656 30.84 20.66 79.00
CA LYS A 656 32.03 20.97 79.81
C LYS A 656 31.86 22.24 80.63
N MET A 657 31.26 23.30 80.07
CA MET A 657 30.95 24.53 80.80
C MET A 657 29.92 24.29 81.91
N THR A 658 28.87 23.51 81.66
CA THR A 658 27.89 23.10 82.68
C THR A 658 28.54 22.25 83.76
N SER A 659 29.40 21.29 83.41
CA SER A 659 30.17 20.51 84.38
C SER A 659 31.11 21.37 85.21
N THR A 660 31.81 22.32 84.58
CA THR A 660 32.68 23.29 85.27
C THR A 660 31.88 24.21 86.17
N SER A 661 30.72 24.69 85.72
CA SER A 661 29.80 25.48 86.52
C SER A 661 29.31 24.69 87.73
N ASN A 662 28.87 23.44 87.54
CA ASN A 662 28.42 22.57 88.63
C ASN A 662 29.55 22.30 89.63
N PHE A 663 30.78 22.07 89.14
CA PHE A 663 31.97 21.91 89.97
C PHE A 663 32.28 23.18 90.77
N LEU A 664 32.27 24.36 90.14
CA LEU A 664 32.47 25.65 90.80
C LEU A 664 31.37 25.93 91.82
N THR A 665 30.10 25.63 91.51
CA THR A 665 28.97 25.74 92.44
C THR A 665 29.16 24.82 93.65
N GLN A 666 29.61 23.58 93.45
CA GLN A 666 29.93 22.66 94.55
C GLN A 666 31.12 23.15 95.39
N GLN A 667 32.18 23.66 94.75
CA GLN A 667 33.36 24.18 95.44
C GLN A 667 33.04 25.46 96.24
N LEU A 668 32.22 26.36 95.70
CA LEU A 668 31.72 27.55 96.39
C LEU A 668 30.81 27.17 97.57
N ALA A 669 29.92 26.19 97.40
CA ALA A 669 29.11 25.66 98.49
C ALA A 669 29.94 24.97 99.59
N SER A 670 31.14 24.47 99.26
CA SER A 670 32.08 23.90 100.23
C SER A 670 32.94 24.96 100.95
N LEU A 671 33.08 26.15 100.37
CA LEU A 671 33.80 27.30 100.94
C LEU A 671 32.92 28.15 101.88
N SER A 672 31.60 27.96 101.84
CA SER A 672 30.68 28.54 102.82
C SER A 672 30.63 27.68 104.09
N LYS A 673 31.63 27.87 104.96
CA LYS A 673 31.51 27.67 106.42
C LYS A 673 32.53 28.50 107.16
#